data_AF-A0A2J0Q8E6-F1
#
_entry.id   AF-A0A2J0Q8E6-F1
#
_cell.length_a   1.000
_cell.length_b   1.000
_cell.length_c   1.000
_cell.angle_alpha   90.00
_cell.angle_beta   90.00
_cell.angle_gamma   90.00
#
_symmetry.space_group_name_H-M   'P 1'
#
loop_
_entity.id
_entity.type
_entity.pdbx_description
1 polymer ?
#
loop_
_entity_poly.entity_id
_entity_poly.type
_entity_poly.pdbx_seq_one_letter_code
_entity_poly.pdbx_strand_id
1 'polypeptide(L)'
;MSEEVNQKNRKREIWKISGLEKRCKELVQQLLNQDGGLAKICQIINEEFHDKLAGSTMTQKVISSRLDELIWTPDVDKLLWRAVGNDMLSKFEETHPHIPKSIIRKRVKSKKGYTSNTSSSIVKFKAGMGRFASLDDLPEGLENYEFPDNSYSNPFVISEEPEGQVSIINGSLIGIKYPDIESNTTRRAFADARNRGAKAVIFVNILDLWSKKTAGPLAAYRAEVSGLEANPKRFPEEYREEVIDILRGNITDDLIYQTLEEKFNEIIDALHKISHRPRNKGPEFPGPVYIMFGLKEEELIRAASYYQCRYLKIVKEKKIEAELNMAKSRFSKARKDNDTSEIRHWDSEVMRLTRKKARTIQSNIHNRHYRYFNRKITAFVVKKFEEAIPNAKVISQGSAYFKLHKHIVKAHIPKHERVTDSLLASYGDSYGAEVFADTLADLTVICHPFALDHRLVGREDSIDGKPVTKFVAVAPSCLDDVFLRDEFRNNIREVHKVQKLVNNPMFKPGVLLLSWSNGILNTISLPISRLDKDRPFYNQNFAFPYPKTEYINVFLNTDNHFGAPDKRYIWDPAQKIHLGVTEAAIELMRREGVINAKDIGLHMTAEMDDATNGDMWFNPRYRPDPERMKILHFERWLLQMTSDLQRASEQGDHELVREITSDINRVSISQLYFRGEDFPFHQMMQVYERHIDPNVDFYSAVLERFVKSGLNIRGISDFHKSMVDTRDLAIHNFPNGNHRIKTLDQRDLEGDYIARHLQEKLAQLPFWQKYLKNNPDFLSKSIRAPRFGNETFGWGTVQAPDGYPWGMRVHGTPAKLSSWSDLLKSVIRNDLARGDDSYGLLKTATVTFYGDKHFYAKAEVNHLTYIMCAASVHTNMYGSSGGFPPNNTGVCFVSIPAGGPEEGPILVQMLPHDYLRDWFANPKSFNWNKFLPKAV
;
A
#
# COMPACT_ATOMS: atom_id res chain seq x y z
N MET A 1 28.58 -82.62 24.56
CA MET A 1 28.87 -81.18 24.74
C MET A 1 30.36 -80.81 24.68
N SER A 2 31.32 -81.75 24.73
CA SER A 2 32.76 -81.46 24.61
C SER A 2 33.31 -81.44 23.17
N GLU A 3 32.67 -82.10 22.20
CA GLU A 3 33.12 -82.10 20.79
C GLU A 3 32.72 -80.84 19.99
N GLU A 4 31.53 -80.28 20.23
CA GLU A 4 31.10 -79.04 19.56
C GLU A 4 31.91 -77.80 20.01
N VAL A 5 32.37 -77.78 21.27
CA VAL A 5 33.24 -76.73 21.80
C VAL A 5 34.65 -76.85 21.21
N ASN A 6 35.15 -78.08 21.02
CA ASN A 6 36.45 -78.32 20.37
C ASN A 6 36.45 -77.98 18.87
N GLN A 7 35.36 -78.24 18.14
CA GLN A 7 35.22 -77.80 16.74
C GLN A 7 35.08 -76.27 16.59
N LYS A 8 34.43 -75.58 17.53
CA LYS A 8 34.36 -74.10 17.53
C LYS A 8 35.71 -73.45 17.84
N ASN A 9 36.50 -74.03 18.74
CA ASN A 9 37.85 -73.52 19.07
C ASN A 9 38.85 -73.74 17.92
N ARG A 10 38.86 -74.91 17.27
CA ARG A 10 39.70 -75.16 16.09
C ARG A 10 39.39 -74.22 14.91
N LYS A 11 38.11 -73.89 14.67
CA LYS A 11 37.70 -72.91 13.63
C LYS A 11 38.18 -71.48 13.91
N ARG A 12 38.40 -71.10 15.17
CA ARG A 12 38.96 -69.80 15.55
C ARG A 12 40.50 -69.76 15.45
N GLU A 13 41.17 -70.90 15.61
CA GLU A 13 42.64 -70.98 15.50
C GLU A 13 43.15 -70.91 14.06
N ILE A 14 42.39 -71.41 13.08
CA ILE A 14 42.76 -71.30 11.65
C ILE A 14 43.06 -69.85 11.27
N TRP A 15 42.25 -68.89 11.74
CA TRP A 15 42.43 -67.47 11.43
C TRP A 15 43.61 -66.80 12.16
N LYS A 16 44.27 -67.47 13.10
CA LYS A 16 45.50 -66.98 13.75
C LYS A 16 46.77 -67.28 12.93
N ILE A 17 46.65 -68.03 11.83
CA ILE A 17 47.77 -68.31 10.92
C ILE A 17 48.24 -67.00 10.30
N SER A 18 49.51 -66.67 10.51
CA SER A 18 50.12 -65.43 10.01
C SER A 18 49.99 -65.33 8.48
N GLY A 19 49.43 -64.22 8.02
CA GLY A 19 49.21 -63.93 6.59
C GLY A 19 47.94 -64.53 5.98
N LEU A 20 47.27 -65.49 6.64
CA LEU A 20 46.08 -66.15 6.09
C LEU A 20 44.91 -65.19 5.91
N GLU A 21 44.61 -64.37 6.92
CA GLU A 21 43.51 -63.41 6.84
C GLU A 21 43.75 -62.38 5.72
N LYS A 22 45.00 -61.93 5.56
CA LYS A 22 45.40 -61.00 4.49
C LYS A 22 45.18 -61.64 3.12
N ARG A 23 45.62 -62.88 2.93
CA ARG A 23 45.46 -63.62 1.67
C ARG A 23 43.99 -63.94 1.37
N CYS A 24 43.21 -64.31 2.37
CA CYS A 24 41.75 -64.48 2.23
C CYS A 24 41.08 -63.18 1.80
N LYS A 25 41.47 -62.02 2.32
CA LYS A 25 40.95 -60.71 1.88
C LYS A 25 41.28 -60.42 0.41
N GLU A 26 42.49 -60.74 -0.03
CA GLU A 26 42.91 -60.60 -1.43
C GLU A 26 42.08 -61.49 -2.36
N LEU A 27 41.94 -62.78 -2.03
CA LEU A 27 41.20 -63.75 -2.85
C LEU A 27 39.69 -63.46 -2.87
N VAL A 28 39.12 -62.99 -1.74
CA VAL A 28 37.74 -62.50 -1.68
C VAL A 28 37.53 -61.32 -2.64
N GLN A 29 38.52 -60.43 -2.79
CA GLN A 29 38.42 -59.31 -3.71
C GLN A 29 38.56 -59.70 -5.18
N GLN A 30 39.20 -60.83 -5.49
CA GLN A 30 39.45 -61.28 -6.86
C GLN A 30 38.38 -62.26 -7.37
N LEU A 31 37.90 -63.16 -6.51
CA LEU A 31 37.18 -64.36 -6.92
C LEU A 31 35.75 -64.45 -6.39
N LEU A 32 35.37 -63.65 -5.37
CA LEU A 32 34.07 -63.83 -4.69
C LEU A 32 32.87 -63.66 -5.61
N ASN A 33 32.92 -62.74 -6.57
CA ASN A 33 31.81 -62.47 -7.49
C ASN A 33 31.84 -63.34 -8.77
N GLN A 34 32.72 -64.35 -8.83
CA GLN A 34 32.74 -65.34 -9.93
C GLN A 34 31.86 -66.56 -9.57
N ASP A 35 31.43 -67.30 -10.58
CA ASP A 35 30.74 -68.59 -10.37
C ASP A 35 31.64 -69.56 -9.58
N GLY A 36 31.10 -70.07 -8.48
CA GLY A 36 31.83 -70.92 -7.53
C GLY A 36 32.92 -70.20 -6.75
N GLY A 37 32.92 -68.87 -6.67
CA GLY A 37 33.98 -68.04 -6.08
C GLY A 37 34.45 -68.49 -4.69
N LEU A 38 33.54 -68.78 -3.76
CA LEU A 38 33.90 -69.30 -2.43
C LEU A 38 34.59 -70.66 -2.47
N ALA A 39 34.22 -71.54 -3.40
CA ALA A 39 34.85 -72.84 -3.59
C ALA A 39 36.28 -72.68 -4.08
N LYS A 40 36.51 -71.79 -5.05
CA LYS A 40 37.85 -71.48 -5.59
C LYS A 40 38.75 -70.85 -4.53
N ILE A 41 38.23 -69.92 -3.72
CA ILE A 41 38.98 -69.33 -2.60
C ILE A 41 39.40 -70.42 -1.59
N CYS A 42 38.50 -71.33 -1.24
CA CYS A 42 38.82 -72.45 -0.35
C CYS A 42 39.91 -73.35 -0.95
N GLN A 43 39.81 -73.68 -2.24
CA GLN A 43 40.79 -74.51 -2.93
C GLN A 43 42.19 -73.88 -2.88
N ILE A 44 42.31 -72.61 -3.31
CA ILE A 44 43.59 -71.89 -3.33
C ILE A 44 44.18 -71.76 -1.93
N ILE A 45 43.36 -71.48 -0.91
CA ILE A 45 43.86 -71.38 0.47
C ILE A 45 44.31 -72.74 1.01
N ASN A 46 43.59 -73.82 0.71
CA ASN A 46 43.98 -75.17 1.14
C ASN A 46 45.27 -75.63 0.46
N GLU A 47 45.49 -75.24 -0.79
CA GLU A 47 46.73 -75.51 -1.53
C GLU A 47 47.88 -74.65 -1.02
N GLU A 48 47.71 -73.32 -0.89
CA GLU A 48 48.76 -72.37 -0.49
C GLU A 48 49.17 -72.49 0.99
N PHE A 49 48.25 -72.87 1.88
CA PHE A 49 48.49 -72.96 3.32
C PHE A 49 48.46 -74.39 3.84
N HIS A 50 48.58 -75.40 2.97
CA HIS A 50 48.44 -76.81 3.32
C HIS A 50 49.28 -77.20 4.55
N ASP A 51 50.55 -76.82 4.57
CA ASP A 51 51.50 -77.14 5.64
C ASP A 51 51.20 -76.41 6.97
N LYS A 52 50.59 -75.21 6.88
CA LYS A 52 50.29 -74.34 8.03
C LYS A 52 48.93 -74.63 8.65
N LEU A 53 48.05 -75.34 7.94
CA LEU A 53 46.71 -75.67 8.39
C LEU A 53 46.67 -76.90 9.33
N ALA A 54 47.81 -77.57 9.56
CA ALA A 54 47.98 -78.63 10.58
C ALA A 54 46.85 -79.69 10.60
N GLY A 55 46.44 -80.17 9.42
CA GLY A 55 45.37 -81.17 9.27
C GLY A 55 43.94 -80.62 9.30
N SER A 56 43.76 -79.30 9.37
CA SER A 56 42.46 -78.63 9.21
C SER A 56 42.24 -78.21 7.76
N THR A 57 41.00 -78.26 7.26
CA THR A 57 40.66 -77.83 5.89
C THR A 57 39.83 -76.53 5.94
N MET A 58 40.24 -75.53 5.16
CA MET A 58 39.44 -74.34 4.91
C MET A 58 38.24 -74.73 4.06
N THR A 59 37.07 -74.80 4.69
CA THR A 59 35.80 -75.10 4.01
C THR A 59 35.03 -73.83 3.71
N GLN A 60 34.11 -73.90 2.74
CA GLN A 60 33.23 -72.77 2.42
C GLN A 60 32.49 -72.27 3.67
N LYS A 61 32.07 -73.17 4.56
CA LYS A 61 31.41 -72.84 5.83
C LYS A 61 32.29 -72.00 6.77
N VAL A 62 33.61 -72.23 6.78
CA VAL A 62 34.57 -71.48 7.60
C VAL A 62 34.80 -70.09 7.00
N ILE A 63 35.00 -69.97 5.69
CA ILE A 63 35.12 -68.65 5.02
C ILE A 63 33.82 -67.86 5.14
N SER A 64 32.66 -68.48 4.87
CA SER A 64 31.34 -67.86 5.01
C SER A 64 31.08 -67.32 6.42
N SER A 65 31.61 -67.97 7.46
CA SER A 65 31.44 -67.51 8.85
C SER A 65 32.15 -66.19 9.18
N ARG A 66 33.18 -65.81 8.41
CA ARG A 66 33.90 -64.54 8.52
C ARG A 66 33.81 -63.66 7.28
N LEU A 67 33.05 -64.09 6.26
CA LEU A 67 32.92 -63.38 5.00
C LEU A 67 32.44 -61.94 5.19
N ASP A 68 31.53 -61.72 6.13
CA ASP A 68 31.06 -60.39 6.48
C ASP A 68 32.18 -59.49 7.06
N GLU A 69 33.08 -60.02 7.88
CA GLU A 69 34.23 -59.28 8.43
C GLU A 69 35.31 -59.03 7.37
N LEU A 70 35.44 -59.93 6.39
CA LEU A 70 36.41 -59.84 5.29
C LEU A 70 35.97 -58.84 4.21
N ILE A 71 34.66 -58.72 3.96
CA ILE A 71 34.07 -57.79 2.98
C ILE A 71 33.88 -56.40 3.61
N TRP A 72 33.26 -56.32 4.79
CA TRP A 72 32.82 -55.06 5.39
C TRP A 72 33.85 -54.49 6.36
N THR A 73 34.99 -54.04 5.84
CA THR A 73 35.93 -53.26 6.63
C THR A 73 35.28 -51.94 7.10
N PRO A 74 35.75 -51.29 8.18
CA PRO A 74 35.19 -50.03 8.66
C PRO A 74 35.08 -48.96 7.57
N ASP A 75 36.07 -48.90 6.67
CA ASP A 75 36.09 -47.96 5.54
C ASP A 75 35.06 -48.33 4.45
N VAL A 76 34.94 -49.62 4.10
CA VAL A 76 33.98 -50.08 3.09
C VAL A 76 32.55 -49.95 3.59
N ASP A 77 32.28 -50.29 4.86
CA ASP A 77 30.96 -50.08 5.49
C ASP A 77 30.62 -48.58 5.51
N LYS A 78 31.58 -47.70 5.88
CA LYS A 78 31.40 -46.23 5.86
C LYS A 78 31.15 -45.68 4.45
N LEU A 79 31.80 -46.22 3.42
CA LEU A 79 31.56 -45.85 2.02
C LEU A 79 30.20 -46.33 1.52
N LEU A 80 29.78 -47.55 1.88
CA LEU A 80 28.43 -48.05 1.58
C LEU A 80 27.38 -47.13 2.20
N TRP A 81 27.54 -46.73 3.47
CA TRP A 81 26.59 -45.83 4.14
C TRP A 81 26.54 -44.44 3.50
N ARG A 82 27.68 -43.90 3.08
CA ARG A 82 27.72 -42.65 2.31
C ARG A 82 27.02 -42.80 0.96
N ALA A 83 27.18 -43.93 0.27
CA ALA A 83 26.51 -44.18 -1.01
C ALA A 83 24.99 -44.35 -0.83
N VAL A 84 24.56 -45.12 0.18
CA VAL A 84 23.15 -45.29 0.54
C VAL A 84 22.50 -43.97 0.95
N GLY A 85 23.18 -43.16 1.78
CA GLY A 85 22.67 -41.86 2.23
C GLY A 85 22.57 -40.79 1.14
N ASN A 86 23.20 -41.01 -0.03
CA ASN A 86 23.16 -40.09 -1.17
C ASN A 86 22.43 -40.66 -2.40
N ASP A 87 21.78 -41.83 -2.25
CA ASP A 87 21.05 -42.55 -3.31
C ASP A 87 21.95 -42.97 -4.50
N MET A 88 23.11 -43.55 -4.17
CA MET A 88 24.18 -43.91 -5.12
C MET A 88 24.55 -45.40 -5.05
N LEU A 89 23.60 -46.27 -4.72
CA LEU A 89 23.87 -47.69 -4.50
C LEU A 89 24.38 -48.40 -5.77
N SER A 90 23.83 -48.08 -6.95
CA SER A 90 24.31 -48.60 -8.23
C SER A 90 25.77 -48.25 -8.49
N LYS A 91 26.17 -47.02 -8.16
CA LYS A 91 27.56 -46.57 -8.32
C LYS A 91 28.49 -47.20 -7.28
N PHE A 92 27.98 -47.53 -6.08
CA PHE A 92 28.70 -48.36 -5.13
C PHE A 92 28.90 -49.78 -5.67
N GLU A 93 27.88 -50.39 -6.28
CA GLU A 93 27.97 -51.70 -6.94
C GLU A 93 29.01 -51.68 -8.07
N GLU A 94 29.00 -50.63 -8.92
CA GLU A 94 29.99 -50.44 -10.00
C GLU A 94 31.41 -50.23 -9.47
N THR A 95 31.57 -49.45 -8.39
CA THR A 95 32.87 -49.20 -7.77
C THR A 95 33.33 -50.35 -6.88
N HIS A 96 32.48 -51.32 -6.54
CA HIS A 96 32.82 -52.50 -5.74
C HIS A 96 32.30 -53.80 -6.39
N PRO A 97 32.71 -54.09 -7.64
CA PRO A 97 32.14 -55.19 -8.42
C PRO A 97 32.52 -56.57 -7.90
N HIS A 98 33.55 -56.64 -7.03
CA HIS A 98 33.97 -57.87 -6.34
C HIS A 98 33.01 -58.31 -5.24
N ILE A 99 32.08 -57.46 -4.80
CA ILE A 99 31.07 -57.81 -3.80
C ILE A 99 29.76 -58.13 -4.53
N PRO A 100 29.22 -59.36 -4.41
CA PRO A 100 27.95 -59.72 -5.03
C PRO A 100 26.81 -58.77 -4.62
N LYS A 101 25.99 -58.35 -5.60
CA LYS A 101 24.84 -57.45 -5.38
C LYS A 101 23.89 -57.97 -4.30
N SER A 102 23.71 -59.28 -4.21
CA SER A 102 22.89 -59.94 -3.18
C SER A 102 23.41 -59.69 -1.76
N ILE A 103 24.74 -59.70 -1.56
CA ILE A 103 25.39 -59.43 -0.27
C ILE A 103 25.28 -57.94 0.08
N ILE A 104 25.50 -57.04 -0.89
CA ILE A 104 25.31 -55.59 -0.70
C ILE A 104 23.88 -55.28 -0.26
N ARG A 105 22.88 -55.80 -1.00
CA ARG A 105 21.46 -55.59 -0.67
C ARG A 105 21.08 -56.19 0.68
N LYS A 106 21.62 -57.36 1.03
CA LYS A 106 21.42 -57.98 2.35
C LYS A 106 22.02 -57.14 3.48
N ARG A 107 23.20 -56.54 3.28
CA ARG A 107 23.85 -55.65 4.25
C ARG A 107 23.12 -54.31 4.43
N VAL A 108 22.62 -53.75 3.33
CA VAL A 108 21.74 -52.57 3.39
C VAL A 108 20.45 -52.91 4.14
N LYS A 109 19.84 -54.07 3.87
CA LYS A 109 18.61 -54.53 4.52
C LYS A 109 18.80 -54.83 6.02
N SER A 110 19.92 -55.46 6.43
CA SER A 110 20.16 -55.83 7.83
C SER A 110 20.38 -54.63 8.75
N LYS A 111 20.87 -53.51 8.20
CA LYS A 111 21.16 -52.30 8.98
C LYS A 111 20.11 -51.19 8.84
N LYS A 112 19.26 -51.21 7.80
CA LYS A 112 18.11 -50.29 7.68
C LYS A 112 16.92 -50.65 8.58
N GLY A 113 16.92 -51.81 9.24
CA GLY A 113 15.77 -52.31 9.99
C GLY A 113 14.60 -52.69 9.06
N TYR A 114 13.69 -53.53 9.54
CA TYR A 114 12.50 -53.93 8.80
C TYR A 114 11.52 -52.74 8.77
N THR A 115 11.56 -51.95 7.70
CA THR A 115 10.42 -51.11 7.30
C THR A 115 10.05 -51.46 5.86
N SER A 116 9.07 -52.37 5.76
CA SER A 116 8.18 -52.45 4.61
C SER A 116 7.38 -51.16 4.50
N ASN A 117 7.16 -50.70 3.27
CA ASN A 117 6.35 -49.56 2.84
C ASN A 117 7.06 -48.21 2.81
N THR A 118 7.69 -47.91 1.66
CA THR A 118 7.69 -46.54 1.12
C THR A 118 6.74 -46.47 -0.07
N SER A 119 5.46 -46.59 0.24
CA SER A 119 4.39 -45.88 -0.45
C SER A 119 3.66 -45.08 0.63
N SER A 120 4.11 -43.85 0.88
CA SER A 120 3.27 -42.81 1.44
C SER A 120 4.02 -41.50 1.34
N SER A 121 3.31 -40.50 0.86
CA SER A 121 3.60 -39.08 0.83
C SER A 121 3.76 -38.51 2.24
N ILE A 122 4.83 -38.91 2.93
CA ILE A 122 5.27 -38.30 4.17
C ILE A 122 6.15 -37.10 3.79
N VAL A 123 5.81 -35.91 4.31
CA VAL A 123 6.61 -34.70 4.15
C VAL A 123 8.03 -34.99 4.65
N LYS A 124 8.95 -35.23 3.71
CA LYS A 124 10.35 -35.51 4.03
C LYS A 124 10.96 -34.24 4.59
N PHE A 125 11.41 -34.25 5.84
CA PHE A 125 12.37 -33.26 6.30
C PHE A 125 13.60 -33.30 5.38
N LYS A 126 13.74 -32.31 4.49
CA LYS A 126 14.85 -32.19 3.55
C LYS A 126 15.75 -31.05 4.03
N ALA A 127 17.00 -31.38 4.37
CA ALA A 127 18.00 -30.45 4.92
C ALA A 127 18.25 -29.22 4.02
N GLY A 128 17.84 -28.02 4.42
CA GLY A 128 18.14 -26.77 3.69
C GLY A 128 17.36 -25.59 4.26
N MET A 129 18.09 -24.60 4.80
CA MET A 129 17.52 -23.40 5.44
C MET A 129 16.73 -22.58 4.43
N GLY A 130 15.49 -22.19 4.75
CA GLY A 130 14.71 -21.18 4.01
C GLY A 130 14.03 -21.65 2.71
N ARG A 131 13.92 -22.96 2.47
CA ARG A 131 13.18 -23.54 1.34
C ARG A 131 11.67 -23.64 1.64
N PHE A 132 10.85 -23.73 0.59
CA PHE A 132 9.51 -24.35 0.65
C PHE A 132 9.57 -25.81 0.16
N ALA A 133 9.46 -26.77 1.08
CA ALA A 133 9.53 -28.21 0.81
C ALA A 133 8.36 -28.70 -0.03
N SER A 134 7.20 -28.04 0.05
CA SER A 134 5.99 -28.35 -0.74
C SER A 134 6.10 -27.98 -2.23
N LEU A 135 7.25 -27.46 -2.70
CA LEU A 135 7.47 -27.14 -4.12
C LEU A 135 7.47 -28.39 -5.03
N ASP A 136 7.69 -29.57 -4.45
CA ASP A 136 7.67 -30.85 -5.17
C ASP A 136 6.23 -31.30 -5.49
N ASP A 137 5.22 -30.79 -4.77
CA ASP A 137 3.80 -31.16 -4.90
C ASP A 137 3.00 -30.20 -5.83
N LEU A 138 3.69 -29.29 -6.49
CA LEU A 138 3.09 -28.33 -7.41
C LEU A 138 2.89 -28.95 -8.80
N PRO A 139 1.73 -28.73 -9.45
CA PRO A 139 1.48 -29.22 -10.80
C PRO A 139 2.53 -28.73 -11.82
N GLU A 140 2.80 -29.56 -12.83
CA GLU A 140 3.72 -29.22 -13.92
C GLU A 140 3.22 -28.00 -14.72
N GLY A 141 4.15 -27.13 -15.16
CA GLY A 141 3.84 -25.93 -15.96
C GLY A 141 3.77 -24.60 -15.18
N LEU A 142 3.79 -24.64 -13.84
CA LEU A 142 3.76 -23.44 -12.99
C LEU A 142 5.03 -22.58 -13.06
N GLU A 143 6.12 -23.09 -13.64
CA GLU A 143 7.33 -22.32 -13.95
C GLU A 143 7.13 -21.19 -14.96
N ASN A 144 5.99 -21.19 -15.68
CA ASN A 144 5.61 -20.17 -16.65
C ASN A 144 4.60 -19.15 -16.08
N TYR A 145 4.37 -19.16 -14.76
CA TYR A 145 3.50 -18.19 -14.14
C TYR A 145 4.00 -16.76 -14.39
N GLU A 146 3.08 -15.93 -14.87
CA GLU A 146 3.22 -14.49 -15.01
C GLU A 146 1.96 -13.84 -14.43
N PHE A 147 2.11 -12.66 -13.83
CA PHE A 147 0.95 -11.88 -13.42
C PHE A 147 0.12 -11.53 -14.66
N PRO A 148 -1.21 -11.40 -14.54
CA PRO A 148 -2.01 -10.97 -15.68
C PRO A 148 -1.57 -9.57 -16.14
N ASP A 149 -1.69 -9.31 -17.43
CA ASP A 149 -1.35 -8.00 -18.01
C ASP A 149 -2.20 -6.89 -17.38
N ASN A 150 -1.53 -5.81 -17.01
CA ASN A 150 -2.14 -4.65 -16.39
C ASN A 150 -1.35 -3.40 -16.76
N SER A 151 -2.00 -2.48 -17.46
CA SER A 151 -1.44 -1.20 -17.86
C SER A 151 -2.50 -0.11 -17.86
N TYR A 152 -2.09 1.14 -18.07
CA TYR A 152 -3.02 2.26 -18.21
C TYR A 152 -4.04 2.04 -19.35
N SER A 153 -3.59 1.49 -20.49
CA SER A 153 -4.44 1.18 -21.64
C SER A 153 -5.26 -0.11 -21.48
N ASN A 154 -4.83 -1.00 -20.58
CA ASN A 154 -5.52 -2.26 -20.27
C ASN A 154 -5.68 -2.44 -18.74
N PRO A 155 -6.54 -1.63 -18.07
CA PRO A 155 -6.75 -1.68 -16.63
C PRO A 155 -7.69 -2.83 -16.22
N PHE A 156 -7.57 -3.34 -14.98
CA PHE A 156 -8.57 -4.29 -14.46
C PHE A 156 -9.90 -3.61 -14.21
N VAL A 157 -10.95 -4.07 -14.88
CA VAL A 157 -12.31 -3.57 -14.67
C VAL A 157 -12.89 -4.13 -13.37
N ILE A 158 -13.13 -3.25 -12.39
CA ILE A 158 -13.80 -3.63 -11.12
C ILE A 158 -15.31 -3.47 -11.24
N SER A 159 -15.76 -2.37 -11.84
CA SER A 159 -17.19 -2.05 -11.97
C SER A 159 -17.41 -1.14 -13.17
N GLU A 160 -18.43 -1.41 -13.97
CA GLU A 160 -18.92 -0.52 -15.03
C GLU A 160 -20.08 0.37 -14.53
N GLU A 161 -20.62 0.10 -13.33
CA GLU A 161 -21.70 0.90 -12.74
C GLU A 161 -21.27 2.35 -12.46
N PRO A 162 -22.11 3.35 -12.76
CA PRO A 162 -21.78 4.78 -12.63
C PRO A 162 -21.56 5.23 -11.18
N GLU A 163 -21.90 4.40 -10.22
CA GLU A 163 -21.71 4.65 -8.80
C GLU A 163 -21.21 3.40 -8.07
N GLY A 164 -20.43 3.60 -7.01
CA GLY A 164 -19.97 2.50 -6.17
C GLY A 164 -18.83 2.90 -5.26
N GLN A 165 -18.25 1.89 -4.61
CA GLN A 165 -17.11 2.08 -3.72
C GLN A 165 -16.19 0.86 -3.70
N VAL A 166 -14.91 1.08 -3.42
CA VAL A 166 -13.86 0.07 -3.30
C VAL A 166 -13.02 0.40 -2.07
N SER A 167 -12.71 -0.62 -1.27
CA SER A 167 -11.85 -0.45 -0.09
C SER A 167 -10.41 -0.84 -0.41
N ILE A 168 -9.44 0.01 -0.04
CA ILE A 168 -8.00 -0.25 -0.12
C ILE A 168 -7.47 -0.47 1.28
N ILE A 169 -7.14 -1.73 1.57
CA ILE A 169 -6.50 -2.15 2.83
C ILE A 169 -4.99 -2.18 2.57
N ASN A 170 -4.28 -1.17 3.07
CA ASN A 170 -2.84 -1.03 2.91
C ASN A 170 -2.12 -1.30 4.23
N GLY A 171 -0.98 -1.99 4.18
CA GLY A 171 -0.06 -2.09 5.31
C GLY A 171 -0.66 -2.81 6.50
N SER A 172 -1.32 -3.96 6.25
CA SER A 172 -1.82 -4.82 7.32
C SER A 172 -0.76 -5.69 7.96
N LEU A 173 0.45 -5.81 7.39
CA LEU A 173 1.63 -6.36 8.09
C LEU A 173 1.40 -7.62 8.96
N ILE A 174 0.58 -8.56 8.50
CA ILE A 174 0.25 -9.81 9.21
C ILE A 174 1.56 -10.56 9.48
N GLY A 175 1.78 -10.90 10.75
CA GLY A 175 3.06 -11.41 11.26
C GLY A 175 3.57 -10.60 12.46
N ILE A 176 3.11 -9.36 12.65
CA ILE A 176 3.31 -8.61 13.89
C ILE A 176 2.27 -8.99 14.97
N LYS A 177 2.44 -8.45 16.17
CA LYS A 177 1.45 -8.55 17.25
C LYS A 177 0.12 -7.89 16.85
N TYR A 178 -0.98 -8.56 17.18
CA TYR A 178 -2.36 -8.09 16.99
C TYR A 178 -3.16 -8.30 18.26
N PRO A 179 -4.24 -7.51 18.49
CA PRO A 179 -5.22 -7.84 19.51
C PRO A 179 -5.96 -9.14 19.14
N ASP A 180 -6.99 -9.50 19.91
CA ASP A 180 -7.82 -10.65 19.59
C ASP A 180 -8.41 -10.60 18.16
N ILE A 181 -8.87 -11.76 17.68
CA ILE A 181 -9.36 -11.91 16.30
C ILE A 181 -10.60 -11.06 16.01
N GLU A 182 -11.36 -10.65 17.02
CA GLU A 182 -12.55 -9.80 16.83
C GLU A 182 -12.15 -8.32 16.65
N SER A 183 -11.13 -7.89 17.38
CA SER A 183 -10.55 -6.55 17.34
C SER A 183 -9.54 -6.36 16.21
N ASN A 184 -9.11 -7.43 15.55
CA ASN A 184 -8.16 -7.40 14.43
C ASN A 184 -8.61 -6.40 13.33
N THR A 185 -7.75 -5.42 13.05
CA THR A 185 -8.08 -4.29 12.15
C THR A 185 -8.36 -4.73 10.73
N THR A 186 -7.58 -5.68 10.19
CA THR A 186 -7.77 -6.21 8.84
C THR A 186 -9.11 -6.95 8.71
N ARG A 187 -9.49 -7.76 9.72
CA ARG A 187 -10.79 -8.43 9.72
C ARG A 187 -11.93 -7.42 9.76
N ARG A 188 -11.84 -6.43 10.65
CA ARG A 188 -12.83 -5.35 10.76
C ARG A 188 -12.93 -4.51 9.47
N ALA A 189 -11.82 -4.35 8.73
CA ALA A 189 -11.82 -3.71 7.42
C ALA A 189 -12.57 -4.52 6.35
N PHE A 190 -12.39 -5.85 6.30
CA PHE A 190 -13.21 -6.73 5.45
C PHE A 190 -14.69 -6.69 5.83
N ALA A 191 -15.00 -6.68 7.13
CA ALA A 191 -16.37 -6.58 7.62
C ALA A 191 -17.03 -5.25 7.24
N ASP A 192 -16.33 -4.12 7.40
CA ASP A 192 -16.80 -2.79 6.98
C ASP A 192 -17.04 -2.74 5.46
N ALA A 193 -16.11 -3.27 4.65
CA ALA A 193 -16.28 -3.35 3.20
C ALA A 193 -17.53 -4.15 2.80
N ARG A 194 -17.83 -5.26 3.50
CA ARG A 194 -19.06 -6.03 3.30
C ARG A 194 -20.29 -5.20 3.67
N ASN A 195 -20.30 -4.60 4.85
CA ASN A 195 -21.45 -3.88 5.39
C ASN A 195 -21.81 -2.66 4.52
N ARG A 196 -20.83 -2.04 3.88
CA ARG A 196 -21.03 -0.93 2.93
C ARG A 196 -21.52 -1.41 1.56
N GLY A 197 -21.34 -2.69 1.22
CA GLY A 197 -21.57 -3.20 -0.13
C GLY A 197 -20.50 -2.73 -1.12
N ALA A 198 -19.22 -2.74 -0.71
CA ALA A 198 -18.11 -2.43 -1.60
C ALA A 198 -18.07 -3.41 -2.78
N LYS A 199 -17.73 -2.88 -3.97
CA LYS A 199 -17.64 -3.68 -5.21
C LYS A 199 -16.44 -4.61 -5.21
N ALA A 200 -15.35 -4.21 -4.54
CA ALA A 200 -14.16 -5.02 -4.34
C ALA A 200 -13.35 -4.52 -3.14
N VAL A 201 -12.40 -5.35 -2.71
CA VAL A 201 -11.31 -4.97 -1.79
C VAL A 201 -9.98 -5.08 -2.53
N ILE A 202 -9.15 -4.04 -2.46
CA ILE A 202 -7.76 -4.06 -2.91
C ILE A 202 -6.90 -4.23 -1.67
N PHE A 203 -6.15 -5.33 -1.59
CA PHE A 203 -5.37 -5.70 -0.41
C PHE A 203 -3.87 -5.73 -0.71
N VAL A 204 -3.11 -4.87 -0.03
CA VAL A 204 -1.70 -4.57 -0.39
C VAL A 204 -0.81 -4.44 0.84
N ASN A 205 0.47 -4.79 0.69
CA ASN A 205 1.46 -4.83 1.77
C ASN A 205 0.96 -5.65 2.96
N ILE A 206 0.74 -6.94 2.71
CA ILE A 206 -0.06 -7.80 3.58
C ILE A 206 0.79 -8.33 4.73
N LEU A 207 2.05 -8.72 4.50
CA LEU A 207 2.83 -9.47 5.47
C LEU A 207 4.01 -8.70 6.06
N ASP A 208 4.34 -8.99 7.32
CA ASP A 208 5.64 -8.70 7.92
C ASP A 208 6.27 -10.02 8.36
N LEU A 209 7.09 -10.59 7.47
CA LEU A 209 7.81 -11.84 7.71
C LEU A 209 9.29 -11.65 7.43
N TRP A 210 10.10 -12.11 8.37
CA TRP A 210 11.54 -12.08 8.21
C TRP A 210 12.06 -13.31 7.46
N SER A 211 12.46 -13.12 6.19
CA SER A 211 12.89 -14.22 5.31
C SER A 211 14.40 -14.47 5.27
N LYS A 212 15.22 -13.57 5.84
CA LYS A 212 16.68 -13.69 5.87
C LYS A 212 17.15 -14.36 7.16
N LYS A 213 18.25 -15.12 7.15
CA LYS A 213 18.85 -15.61 8.40
C LYS A 213 19.79 -14.53 8.95
N THR A 214 19.36 -13.70 9.90
CA THR A 214 20.25 -12.72 10.54
C THR A 214 20.89 -13.34 11.78
N ALA A 215 22.22 -13.35 11.84
CA ALA A 215 22.98 -13.68 13.04
C ALA A 215 23.38 -12.36 13.70
N GLY A 216 22.55 -11.83 14.59
CA GLY A 216 22.88 -10.61 15.32
C GLY A 216 21.75 -10.10 16.21
N PRO A 217 22.03 -9.06 17.04
CA PRO A 217 21.07 -8.53 18.03
C PRO A 217 19.73 -8.07 17.44
N LEU A 218 19.70 -7.72 16.15
CA LEU A 218 18.46 -7.35 15.43
C LEU A 218 17.41 -8.47 15.42
N ALA A 219 17.79 -9.74 15.59
CA ALA A 219 16.84 -10.83 15.71
C ALA A 219 15.98 -10.70 16.98
N ALA A 220 16.57 -10.27 18.09
CA ALA A 220 15.85 -10.06 19.35
C ALA A 220 14.85 -8.90 19.25
N TYR A 221 15.27 -7.74 18.72
CA TYR A 221 14.37 -6.60 18.50
C TYR A 221 13.18 -6.92 17.59
N ARG A 222 13.35 -7.86 16.64
CA ARG A 222 12.25 -8.31 15.77
C ARG A 222 11.33 -9.29 16.46
N ALA A 223 11.86 -10.16 17.33
CA ALA A 223 11.05 -11.07 18.12
C ALA A 223 10.06 -10.29 19.01
N GLU A 224 10.45 -9.11 19.51
CA GLU A 224 9.55 -8.23 20.28
C GLU A 224 8.34 -7.70 19.48
N VAL A 225 8.47 -7.59 18.15
CA VAL A 225 7.41 -7.08 17.26
C VAL A 225 6.60 -8.22 16.63
N SER A 226 7.23 -9.37 16.43
CA SER A 226 6.62 -10.57 15.87
C SER A 226 5.46 -11.04 16.74
N GLY A 227 4.30 -11.27 16.11
CA GLY A 227 3.15 -11.94 16.71
C GLY A 227 3.04 -13.42 16.34
N LEU A 228 4.06 -13.97 15.67
CA LEU A 228 4.10 -15.38 15.30
C LEU A 228 4.39 -16.25 16.53
N GLU A 229 3.44 -17.12 16.86
CA GLU A 229 3.59 -18.16 17.88
C GLU A 229 3.79 -19.52 17.20
N ALA A 230 4.75 -20.31 17.71
CA ALA A 230 5.04 -21.61 17.15
C ALA A 230 3.84 -22.56 17.32
N ASN A 231 3.28 -23.04 16.21
CA ASN A 231 2.18 -24.00 16.21
C ASN A 231 2.69 -25.44 16.11
N PRO A 232 2.61 -26.28 17.17
CA PRO A 232 3.13 -27.65 17.15
C PRO A 232 2.61 -28.51 15.99
N LYS A 233 1.38 -28.26 15.53
CA LYS A 233 0.77 -29.04 14.43
C LYS A 233 1.48 -28.84 13.09
N ARG A 234 2.24 -27.75 12.93
CA ARG A 234 2.96 -27.43 11.69
C ARG A 234 4.34 -28.09 11.59
N PHE A 235 4.88 -28.58 12.71
CA PHE A 235 6.16 -29.28 12.72
C PHE A 235 5.99 -30.75 12.27
N PRO A 236 7.08 -31.40 11.79
CA PRO A 236 7.11 -32.83 11.50
C PRO A 236 6.67 -33.65 12.72
N GLU A 237 5.92 -34.75 12.51
CA GLU A 237 5.34 -35.57 13.58
C GLU A 237 6.37 -35.99 14.64
N GLU A 238 7.57 -36.37 14.20
CA GLU A 238 8.72 -36.73 15.02
C GLU A 238 9.30 -35.60 15.89
N TYR A 239 8.99 -34.33 15.59
CA TYR A 239 9.48 -33.15 16.33
C TYR A 239 8.36 -32.46 17.15
N ARG A 240 7.09 -32.87 16.99
CA ARG A 240 5.96 -32.18 17.63
C ARG A 240 5.97 -32.28 19.15
N GLU A 241 6.27 -33.45 19.69
CA GLU A 241 6.29 -33.68 21.14
C GLU A 241 7.37 -32.82 21.79
N GLU A 242 8.57 -32.78 21.20
CA GLU A 242 9.67 -31.92 21.66
C GLU A 242 9.28 -30.43 21.67
N VAL A 243 8.64 -29.94 20.61
CA VAL A 243 8.13 -28.55 20.56
C VAL A 243 7.07 -28.30 21.65
N ILE A 244 6.16 -29.24 21.88
CA ILE A 244 5.13 -29.13 22.93
C ILE A 244 5.78 -29.06 24.31
N ASP A 245 6.78 -29.90 24.56
CA ASP A 245 7.48 -29.96 25.83
C ASP A 245 8.29 -28.68 26.10
N ILE A 246 8.96 -28.13 25.08
CA ILE A 246 9.64 -26.82 25.21
C ILE A 246 8.62 -25.70 25.49
N LEU A 247 7.52 -25.63 24.74
CA LEU A 247 6.49 -24.59 24.92
C LEU A 247 5.79 -24.67 26.28
N ARG A 248 5.65 -25.87 26.86
CA ARG A 248 5.08 -26.09 28.20
C ARG A 248 6.07 -25.83 29.33
N GLY A 249 7.34 -25.60 29.02
CA GLY A 249 8.41 -25.45 30.01
C GLY A 249 8.87 -26.77 30.65
N ASN A 250 8.53 -27.91 30.06
CA ASN A 250 9.04 -29.21 30.47
C ASN A 250 10.53 -29.37 30.10
N ILE A 251 10.96 -28.70 29.03
CA ILE A 251 12.36 -28.58 28.59
C ILE A 251 12.70 -27.09 28.54
N THR A 252 13.71 -26.66 29.31
CA THR A 252 14.05 -25.23 29.46
C THR A 252 15.38 -24.84 28.81
N ASP A 253 16.20 -25.82 28.44
CA ASP A 253 17.56 -25.66 27.92
C ASP A 253 17.69 -25.98 26.43
N ASP A 254 16.57 -26.17 25.73
CA ASP A 254 16.52 -26.43 24.28
C ASP A 254 15.77 -25.34 23.50
N LEU A 255 15.91 -25.35 22.17
CA LEU A 255 15.40 -24.32 21.27
C LEU A 255 14.47 -24.90 20.19
N ILE A 256 13.40 -24.18 19.89
CA ILE A 256 12.51 -24.54 18.78
C ILE A 256 13.13 -24.09 17.45
N TYR A 257 13.37 -25.04 16.56
CA TYR A 257 13.90 -24.78 15.21
C TYR A 257 12.78 -24.71 14.18
N GLN A 258 12.44 -23.50 13.75
CA GLN A 258 11.37 -23.26 12.78
C GLN A 258 11.92 -22.83 11.40
N THR A 259 11.38 -23.45 10.36
CA THR A 259 11.66 -23.15 8.95
C THR A 259 10.89 -21.92 8.45
N LEU A 260 11.33 -21.36 7.32
CA LEU A 260 10.64 -20.23 6.68
C LEU A 260 9.24 -20.62 6.18
N GLU A 261 9.06 -21.86 5.71
CA GLU A 261 7.77 -22.38 5.27
C GLU A 261 6.78 -22.51 6.42
N GLU A 262 7.21 -23.03 7.58
CA GLU A 262 6.38 -23.13 8.78
C GLU A 262 5.89 -21.75 9.22
N LYS A 263 6.79 -20.75 9.28
CA LYS A 263 6.42 -19.35 9.59
C LYS A 263 5.47 -18.75 8.58
N PHE A 264 5.70 -18.99 7.29
CA PHE A 264 4.83 -18.49 6.23
C PHE A 264 3.44 -19.12 6.35
N ASN A 265 3.35 -20.43 6.60
CA ASN A 265 2.08 -21.12 6.78
C ASN A 265 1.31 -20.64 8.03
N GLU A 266 2.00 -20.22 9.10
CA GLU A 266 1.35 -19.58 10.26
C GLU A 266 0.68 -18.25 9.87
N ILE A 267 1.32 -17.45 9.01
CA ILE A 267 0.71 -16.23 8.44
C ILE A 267 -0.49 -16.57 7.56
N ILE A 268 -0.38 -17.60 6.72
CA ILE A 268 -1.49 -18.07 5.88
C ILE A 268 -2.68 -18.54 6.73
N ASP A 269 -2.42 -19.24 7.85
CA ASP A 269 -3.46 -19.62 8.81
C ASP A 269 -4.13 -18.40 9.46
N ALA A 270 -3.34 -17.39 9.84
CA ALA A 270 -3.86 -16.14 10.36
C ALA A 270 -4.74 -15.42 9.33
N LEU A 271 -4.30 -15.34 8.07
CA LEU A 271 -5.08 -14.77 6.98
C LEU A 271 -6.40 -15.52 6.74
N HIS A 272 -6.37 -16.85 6.80
CA HIS A 272 -7.60 -17.64 6.72
C HIS A 272 -8.54 -17.29 7.87
N LYS A 273 -8.06 -17.21 9.12
CA LYS A 273 -8.89 -16.82 10.27
C LYS A 273 -9.46 -15.40 10.14
N ILE A 274 -8.67 -14.45 9.65
CA ILE A 274 -9.06 -13.04 9.47
C ILE A 274 -10.12 -12.89 8.37
N SER A 275 -10.01 -13.68 7.30
CA SER A 275 -10.87 -13.55 6.12
C SER A 275 -12.15 -14.39 6.17
N HIS A 276 -12.34 -15.21 7.22
CA HIS A 276 -13.51 -16.06 7.40
C HIS A 276 -14.29 -15.71 8.66
N ARG A 277 -15.62 -15.77 8.57
CA ARG A 277 -16.47 -15.61 9.75
C ARG A 277 -16.49 -16.90 10.59
N PRO A 278 -16.57 -16.77 11.93
CA PRO A 278 -16.66 -17.93 12.82
C PRO A 278 -17.92 -18.76 12.54
N ARG A 279 -17.87 -20.05 12.90
CA ARG A 279 -18.97 -21.02 12.78
C ARG A 279 -19.49 -21.21 11.35
N ASN A 280 -18.60 -21.15 10.35
CA ASN A 280 -18.92 -21.40 8.94
C ASN A 280 -19.99 -20.46 8.35
N LYS A 281 -20.10 -19.22 8.85
CA LYS A 281 -21.00 -18.20 8.27
C LYS A 281 -20.52 -17.65 6.92
N GLY A 282 -19.54 -18.28 6.26
CA GLY A 282 -18.94 -17.84 5.00
C GLY A 282 -17.81 -16.81 5.18
N PRO A 283 -17.39 -16.14 4.10
CA PRO A 283 -16.28 -15.19 4.12
C PRO A 283 -16.62 -13.92 4.92
N GLU A 284 -15.59 -13.23 5.42
CA GLU A 284 -15.74 -11.91 6.05
C GLU A 284 -16.17 -10.87 5.00
N PHE A 285 -15.57 -10.92 3.80
CA PHE A 285 -16.02 -10.16 2.62
C PHE A 285 -16.42 -11.11 1.48
N PRO A 286 -17.68 -11.09 1.01
CA PRO A 286 -18.17 -12.02 -0.01
C PRO A 286 -17.86 -11.60 -1.46
N GLY A 287 -17.36 -10.39 -1.69
CA GLY A 287 -17.02 -9.89 -3.03
C GLY A 287 -15.58 -10.23 -3.47
N PRO A 288 -15.14 -9.74 -4.65
CA PRO A 288 -13.79 -9.92 -5.16
C PRO A 288 -12.70 -9.24 -4.31
N VAL A 289 -11.59 -9.95 -4.05
CA VAL A 289 -10.41 -9.39 -3.37
C VAL A 289 -9.22 -9.39 -4.32
N TYR A 290 -8.75 -8.21 -4.70
CA TYR A 290 -7.58 -8.06 -5.56
C TYR A 290 -6.33 -7.82 -4.72
N ILE A 291 -5.34 -8.69 -4.84
CA ILE A 291 -4.10 -8.62 -4.06
C ILE A 291 -2.96 -8.10 -4.93
N MET A 292 -2.20 -7.16 -4.38
CA MET A 292 -0.93 -6.73 -4.98
C MET A 292 0.22 -7.02 -4.00
N PHE A 293 1.23 -7.75 -4.49
CA PHE A 293 2.40 -8.06 -3.70
C PHE A 293 3.31 -6.83 -3.55
N GLY A 294 3.68 -6.54 -2.30
CA GLY A 294 4.60 -5.49 -1.94
C GLY A 294 6.02 -6.01 -1.73
N LEU A 295 6.85 -5.18 -1.07
CA LEU A 295 8.28 -5.46 -0.91
C LEU A 295 8.55 -6.70 -0.04
N LYS A 296 7.68 -7.00 0.94
CA LYS A 296 7.87 -8.13 1.87
C LYS A 296 7.50 -9.46 1.23
N GLU A 297 6.41 -9.49 0.46
CA GLU A 297 6.04 -10.62 -0.40
C GLU A 297 7.16 -10.91 -1.42
N GLU A 298 7.67 -9.87 -2.08
CA GLU A 298 8.80 -9.98 -3.02
C GLU A 298 10.09 -10.48 -2.34
N GLU A 299 10.39 -9.96 -1.14
CA GLU A 299 11.56 -10.38 -0.36
C GLU A 299 11.45 -11.86 0.04
N LEU A 300 10.28 -12.33 0.44
CA LEU A 300 10.00 -13.74 0.75
C LEU A 300 10.25 -14.63 -0.48
N ILE A 301 9.66 -14.30 -1.62
CA ILE A 301 9.80 -15.05 -2.88
C ILE A 301 11.27 -15.13 -3.28
N ARG A 302 11.99 -14.00 -3.25
CA ARG A 302 13.42 -13.93 -3.62
C ARG A 302 14.29 -14.72 -2.65
N ALA A 303 14.05 -14.61 -1.35
CA ALA A 303 14.80 -15.34 -0.34
C ALA A 303 14.60 -16.86 -0.52
N ALA A 304 13.35 -17.32 -0.63
CA ALA A 304 13.06 -18.74 -0.86
C ALA A 304 13.69 -19.25 -2.17
N SER A 305 13.69 -18.45 -3.23
CA SER A 305 14.34 -18.78 -4.52
C SER A 305 15.84 -18.96 -4.37
N TYR A 306 16.48 -18.03 -3.66
CA TYR A 306 17.90 -18.10 -3.38
C TYR A 306 18.25 -19.36 -2.57
N TYR A 307 17.48 -19.64 -1.52
CA TYR A 307 17.71 -20.81 -0.66
C TYR A 307 17.46 -22.14 -1.38
N GLN A 308 16.49 -22.19 -2.30
CA GLN A 308 16.26 -23.38 -3.14
C GLN A 308 17.45 -23.67 -4.06
N CYS A 309 17.98 -22.65 -4.74
CA CYS A 309 19.20 -22.76 -5.54
C CYS A 309 20.40 -23.21 -4.68
N ARG A 310 20.57 -22.60 -3.50
CA ARG A 310 21.64 -22.94 -2.56
C ARG A 310 21.54 -24.38 -2.08
N TYR A 311 20.33 -24.86 -1.78
CA TYR A 311 20.11 -26.26 -1.40
C TYR A 311 20.56 -27.21 -2.50
N LEU A 312 20.14 -27.00 -3.74
CA LEU A 312 20.52 -27.88 -4.86
C LEU A 312 22.03 -27.87 -5.10
N LYS A 313 22.69 -26.73 -4.90
CA LYS A 313 24.16 -26.62 -4.90
C LYS A 313 24.77 -27.54 -3.83
N ILE A 314 24.32 -27.43 -2.57
CA ILE A 314 24.82 -28.23 -1.44
C ILE A 314 24.60 -29.74 -1.68
N VAL A 315 23.42 -30.14 -2.19
CA VAL A 315 23.14 -31.55 -2.53
C VAL A 315 24.12 -32.04 -3.61
N LYS A 316 24.36 -31.24 -4.64
CA LYS A 316 25.30 -31.57 -5.71
C LYS A 316 26.73 -31.66 -5.19
N GLU A 317 27.15 -30.75 -4.30
CA GLU A 317 28.45 -30.78 -3.63
C GLU A 317 28.63 -32.07 -2.81
N LYS A 318 27.64 -32.44 -1.99
CA LYS A 318 27.67 -33.68 -1.20
C LYS A 318 27.74 -34.93 -2.07
N LYS A 319 26.99 -34.97 -3.19
CA LYS A 319 27.06 -36.06 -4.17
C LYS A 319 28.46 -36.17 -4.80
N ILE A 320 29.03 -35.06 -5.27
CA ILE A 320 30.38 -35.03 -5.85
C ILE A 320 31.43 -35.41 -4.81
N GLU A 321 31.28 -34.99 -3.56
CA GLU A 321 32.19 -35.34 -2.47
C GLU A 321 32.12 -36.82 -2.10
N ALA A 322 30.93 -37.42 -2.10
CA ALA A 322 30.78 -38.87 -1.96
C ALA A 322 31.47 -39.61 -3.12
N GLU A 323 31.27 -39.18 -4.37
CA GLU A 323 31.97 -39.71 -5.55
C GLU A 323 33.49 -39.62 -5.42
N LEU A 324 33.99 -38.44 -5.03
CA LEU A 324 35.42 -38.17 -4.88
C LEU A 324 36.05 -39.05 -3.79
N ASN A 325 35.36 -39.25 -2.67
CA ASN A 325 35.85 -40.11 -1.59
C ASN A 325 35.92 -41.59 -2.02
N MET A 326 34.94 -42.06 -2.80
CA MET A 326 34.96 -43.41 -3.37
C MET A 326 36.13 -43.58 -4.37
N ALA A 327 36.32 -42.62 -5.27
CA ALA A 327 37.40 -42.63 -6.25
C ALA A 327 38.80 -42.55 -5.59
N LYS A 328 38.97 -41.72 -4.55
CA LYS A 328 40.23 -41.62 -3.79
C LYS A 328 40.58 -42.91 -3.04
N SER A 329 39.57 -43.59 -2.48
CA SER A 329 39.76 -44.89 -1.84
C SER A 329 40.24 -45.93 -2.85
N ARG A 330 39.64 -45.97 -4.04
CA ARG A 330 40.05 -46.84 -5.15
C ARG A 330 41.44 -46.53 -5.69
N PHE A 331 41.75 -45.26 -5.91
CA PHE A 331 43.09 -44.82 -6.32
C PHE A 331 44.16 -45.26 -5.30
N SER A 332 43.88 -45.09 -4.01
CA SER A 332 44.79 -45.50 -2.93
C SER A 332 44.98 -47.01 -2.87
N LYS A 333 43.97 -47.79 -3.24
CA LYS A 333 44.03 -49.25 -3.35
C LYS A 333 44.83 -49.68 -4.58
N ALA A 334 44.52 -49.15 -5.76
CA ALA A 334 45.26 -49.42 -6.99
C ALA A 334 46.76 -49.10 -6.86
N ARG A 335 47.10 -48.04 -6.11
CA ARG A 335 48.49 -47.69 -5.77
C ARG A 335 49.16 -48.69 -4.82
N LYS A 336 48.41 -49.34 -3.93
CA LYS A 336 48.92 -50.43 -3.07
C LYS A 336 49.11 -51.72 -3.86
N ASP A 337 48.25 -51.97 -4.83
CA ASP A 337 48.21 -53.19 -5.63
C ASP A 337 49.13 -53.10 -6.89
N ASN A 338 49.79 -51.95 -7.13
CA ASN A 338 50.65 -51.64 -8.29
C ASN A 338 49.99 -51.85 -9.66
N ASP A 339 48.66 -51.76 -9.74
CA ASP A 339 47.93 -51.86 -11.01
C ASP A 339 48.01 -50.54 -11.79
N THR A 340 48.96 -50.48 -12.72
CA THR A 340 49.21 -49.27 -13.53
C THR A 340 48.02 -48.82 -14.38
N SER A 341 47.12 -49.73 -14.76
CA SER A 341 45.90 -49.41 -15.52
C SER A 341 44.87 -48.74 -14.63
N GLU A 342 44.56 -49.36 -13.48
CA GLU A 342 43.62 -48.79 -12.50
C GLU A 342 44.14 -47.47 -11.89
N ILE A 343 45.45 -47.35 -11.66
CA ILE A 343 46.07 -46.09 -11.18
C ILE A 343 45.76 -44.95 -12.15
N ARG A 344 45.99 -45.14 -13.46
CA ARG A 344 45.73 -44.08 -14.48
C ARG A 344 44.24 -43.74 -14.56
N HIS A 345 43.36 -44.74 -14.51
CA HIS A 345 41.92 -44.53 -14.56
C HIS A 345 41.42 -43.74 -13.35
N TRP A 346 41.74 -44.19 -12.13
CA TRP A 346 41.26 -43.56 -10.90
C TRP A 346 41.94 -42.21 -10.61
N ASP A 347 43.20 -41.99 -11.04
CA ASP A 347 43.84 -40.66 -10.97
C ASP A 347 43.10 -39.65 -11.85
N SER A 348 42.79 -40.04 -13.10
CA SER A 348 42.01 -39.21 -14.03
C SER A 348 40.62 -38.90 -13.47
N GLU A 349 39.96 -39.88 -12.87
CA GLU A 349 38.64 -39.71 -12.27
C GLU A 349 38.67 -38.84 -11.00
N VAL A 350 39.69 -38.98 -10.15
CA VAL A 350 39.93 -38.10 -8.99
C VAL A 350 40.18 -36.67 -9.45
N MET A 351 41.01 -36.46 -10.49
CA MET A 351 41.23 -35.14 -11.08
C MET A 351 39.93 -34.54 -11.63
N ARG A 352 39.15 -35.33 -12.39
CA ARG A 352 37.87 -34.90 -12.97
C ARG A 352 36.86 -34.50 -11.89
N LEU A 353 36.70 -35.32 -10.85
CA LEU A 353 35.80 -35.05 -9.72
C LEU A 353 36.28 -33.87 -8.87
N THR A 354 37.58 -33.70 -8.69
CA THR A 354 38.16 -32.54 -8.01
C THR A 354 37.87 -31.24 -8.78
N ARG A 355 38.07 -31.23 -10.11
CA ARG A 355 37.69 -30.11 -10.97
C ARG A 355 36.18 -29.84 -10.93
N LYS A 356 35.36 -30.90 -10.95
CA LYS A 356 33.89 -30.79 -10.85
C LYS A 356 33.44 -30.22 -9.50
N LYS A 357 34.09 -30.61 -8.40
CA LYS A 357 33.86 -30.06 -7.04
C LYS A 357 34.27 -28.60 -6.99
N ALA A 358 35.48 -28.27 -7.46
CA ALA A 358 35.98 -26.90 -7.53
C ALA A 358 35.04 -25.99 -8.35
N ARG A 359 34.62 -26.44 -9.54
CA ARG A 359 33.63 -25.73 -10.36
C ARG A 359 32.33 -25.53 -9.60
N THR A 360 31.79 -26.57 -8.94
CA THR A 360 30.51 -26.45 -8.22
C THR A 360 30.60 -25.47 -7.04
N ILE A 361 31.73 -25.43 -6.33
CA ILE A 361 31.92 -24.54 -5.17
C ILE A 361 32.19 -23.09 -5.60
N GLN A 362 33.13 -22.90 -6.54
CA GLN A 362 33.69 -21.59 -6.91
C GLN A 362 32.87 -20.86 -7.98
N SER A 363 32.10 -21.57 -8.81
CA SER A 363 31.30 -20.92 -9.86
C SER A 363 29.95 -20.41 -9.34
N ASN A 364 29.46 -19.35 -9.96
CA ASN A 364 28.13 -18.83 -9.72
C ASN A 364 27.06 -19.73 -10.38
N ILE A 365 25.88 -19.79 -9.76
CA ILE A 365 24.71 -20.42 -10.36
C ILE A 365 24.22 -19.52 -11.50
N HIS A 366 23.93 -20.11 -12.66
CA HIS A 366 23.45 -19.35 -13.82
C HIS A 366 22.09 -18.66 -13.55
N ASN A 367 21.92 -17.42 -14.02
CA ASN A 367 20.74 -16.59 -13.78
C ASN A 367 19.41 -17.25 -14.19
N ARG A 368 19.43 -18.13 -15.20
CA ARG A 368 18.26 -18.93 -15.63
C ARG A 368 17.65 -19.74 -14.49
N HIS A 369 18.44 -20.31 -13.58
CA HIS A 369 17.92 -21.09 -12.46
C HIS A 369 17.23 -20.20 -11.42
N TYR A 370 17.80 -19.02 -11.13
CA TYR A 370 17.15 -18.06 -10.25
C TYR A 370 15.82 -17.58 -10.82
N ARG A 371 15.74 -17.29 -12.12
CA ARG A 371 14.47 -16.92 -12.79
C ARG A 371 13.44 -18.05 -12.73
N TYR A 372 13.86 -19.28 -13.01
CA TYR A 372 12.99 -20.47 -12.95
C TYR A 372 12.39 -20.68 -11.55
N PHE A 373 13.22 -20.70 -10.50
CA PHE A 373 12.73 -20.89 -9.15
C PHE A 373 11.94 -19.69 -8.63
N ASN A 374 12.27 -18.47 -9.07
CA ASN A 374 11.49 -17.29 -8.74
C ASN A 374 10.06 -17.43 -9.25
N ARG A 375 9.86 -17.75 -10.54
CA ARG A 375 8.50 -17.97 -11.10
C ARG A 375 7.75 -19.09 -10.38
N LYS A 376 8.41 -20.23 -10.15
CA LYS A 376 7.81 -21.38 -9.45
C LYS A 376 7.38 -21.03 -8.01
N ILE A 377 8.19 -20.26 -7.28
CA ILE A 377 7.88 -19.82 -5.91
C ILE A 377 6.84 -18.71 -5.90
N THR A 378 6.86 -17.79 -6.87
CA THR A 378 5.79 -16.80 -7.04
C THR A 378 4.45 -17.52 -7.22
N ALA A 379 4.36 -18.50 -8.11
CA ALA A 379 3.15 -19.29 -8.32
C ALA A 379 2.67 -19.98 -7.03
N PHE A 380 3.60 -20.55 -6.25
CA PHE A 380 3.30 -21.17 -4.96
C PHE A 380 2.71 -20.16 -3.96
N VAL A 381 3.39 -19.02 -3.78
CA VAL A 381 2.97 -17.98 -2.83
C VAL A 381 1.63 -17.42 -3.26
N VAL A 382 1.44 -17.09 -4.53
CA VAL A 382 0.15 -16.65 -5.10
C VAL A 382 -0.95 -17.64 -4.75
N LYS A 383 -0.75 -18.93 -5.06
CA LYS A 383 -1.73 -19.98 -4.77
C LYS A 383 -2.09 -20.02 -3.28
N LYS A 384 -1.12 -19.85 -2.38
CA LYS A 384 -1.38 -19.85 -0.93
C LYS A 384 -2.22 -18.66 -0.46
N PHE A 385 -2.02 -17.48 -1.03
CA PHE A 385 -2.88 -16.33 -0.76
C PHE A 385 -4.29 -16.52 -1.33
N GLU A 386 -4.42 -17.00 -2.57
CA GLU A 386 -5.71 -17.27 -3.23
C GLU A 386 -6.51 -18.40 -2.54
N GLU A 387 -5.82 -19.39 -1.95
CA GLU A 387 -6.45 -20.46 -1.14
C GLU A 387 -6.93 -19.97 0.24
N ALA A 388 -6.18 -19.06 0.87
CA ALA A 388 -6.46 -18.63 2.24
C ALA A 388 -7.52 -17.53 2.34
N ILE A 389 -7.60 -16.67 1.32
CA ILE A 389 -8.53 -15.52 1.30
C ILE A 389 -9.63 -15.82 0.28
N PRO A 390 -10.90 -15.88 0.68
CA PRO A 390 -12.01 -16.12 -0.22
C PRO A 390 -12.09 -15.10 -1.35
N ASN A 391 -12.40 -15.57 -2.56
CA ASN A 391 -12.53 -14.74 -3.78
C ASN A 391 -11.29 -13.89 -4.11
N ALA A 392 -10.12 -14.27 -3.60
CA ALA A 392 -8.90 -13.53 -3.84
C ALA A 392 -8.27 -13.86 -5.20
N LYS A 393 -7.73 -12.83 -5.85
CA LYS A 393 -6.87 -12.93 -7.02
C LYS A 393 -5.63 -12.09 -6.82
N VAL A 394 -4.45 -12.69 -6.92
CA VAL A 394 -3.20 -11.91 -6.95
C VAL A 394 -2.96 -11.44 -8.38
N ILE A 395 -3.00 -10.12 -8.57
CA ILE A 395 -3.06 -9.52 -9.90
C ILE A 395 -1.78 -8.79 -10.30
N SER A 396 -0.94 -8.39 -9.35
CA SER A 396 0.30 -7.69 -9.69
C SER A 396 1.32 -7.72 -8.55
N GLN A 397 2.51 -7.23 -8.88
CA GLN A 397 3.57 -6.92 -7.94
C GLN A 397 4.03 -5.49 -8.19
N GLY A 398 4.01 -4.66 -7.15
CA GLY A 398 4.47 -3.26 -7.20
C GLY A 398 3.42 -2.24 -7.66
N SER A 399 2.75 -2.40 -8.80
CA SER A 399 1.72 -1.44 -9.26
C SER A 399 0.59 -2.10 -10.05
N ALA A 400 -0.59 -1.49 -10.08
CA ALA A 400 -1.75 -1.95 -10.85
C ALA A 400 -2.65 -0.77 -11.21
N TYR A 401 -3.27 -0.84 -12.38
CA TYR A 401 -4.34 0.03 -12.84
C TYR A 401 -5.69 -0.68 -12.74
N PHE A 402 -6.70 0.07 -12.33
CA PHE A 402 -8.08 -0.35 -12.14
C PHE A 402 -9.02 0.61 -12.85
N LYS A 403 -10.10 0.09 -13.42
CA LYS A 403 -11.18 0.89 -14.01
C LYS A 403 -12.41 0.85 -13.12
N LEU A 404 -12.83 2.03 -12.68
CA LEU A 404 -14.03 2.30 -11.88
C LEU A 404 -14.98 3.16 -12.73
N HIS A 405 -15.91 2.52 -13.43
CA HIS A 405 -16.73 3.15 -14.46
C HIS A 405 -15.86 3.85 -15.51
N LYS A 406 -15.92 5.18 -15.61
CA LYS A 406 -15.08 5.97 -16.53
C LYS A 406 -13.71 6.33 -15.98
N HIS A 407 -13.45 6.07 -14.70
CA HIS A 407 -12.22 6.52 -14.02
C HIS A 407 -11.15 5.43 -14.02
N ILE A 408 -9.90 5.82 -14.29
CA ILE A 408 -8.73 4.95 -14.16
C ILE A 408 -8.01 5.30 -12.86
N VAL A 409 -7.79 4.30 -12.00
CA VAL A 409 -7.09 4.43 -10.72
C VAL A 409 -5.82 3.60 -10.74
N LYS A 410 -4.69 4.18 -10.36
CA LYS A 410 -3.41 3.48 -10.21
C LYS A 410 -3.11 3.25 -8.74
N ALA A 411 -2.91 2.00 -8.31
CA ALA A 411 -2.28 1.70 -7.03
C ALA A 411 -0.77 1.50 -7.24
N HIS A 412 0.06 2.19 -6.46
CA HIS A 412 1.52 2.18 -6.61
C HIS A 412 2.22 1.91 -5.27
N ILE A 413 3.05 0.87 -5.22
CA ILE A 413 3.89 0.52 -4.07
C ILE A 413 5.30 1.07 -4.32
N PRO A 414 5.79 2.03 -3.51
CA PRO A 414 7.13 2.58 -3.66
C PRO A 414 8.22 1.52 -3.46
N LYS A 415 9.39 1.73 -4.09
CA LYS A 415 10.53 0.79 -4.08
C LYS A 415 11.36 0.79 -2.78
N HIS A 416 10.87 1.41 -1.71
CA HIS A 416 11.55 1.47 -0.42
C HIS A 416 10.59 1.17 0.73
N GLU A 417 11.16 0.84 1.89
CA GLU A 417 10.42 0.55 3.13
C GLU A 417 10.79 1.52 4.26
N ARG A 418 11.29 2.73 3.95
CA ARG A 418 11.64 3.72 4.99
C ARG A 418 10.38 4.43 5.48
N VAL A 419 10.15 4.47 6.78
CA VAL A 419 9.10 5.31 7.40
C VAL A 419 9.44 6.77 7.12
N THR A 420 8.58 7.48 6.38
CA THR A 420 8.84 8.85 5.95
C THR A 420 7.54 9.58 5.61
N ASP A 421 7.52 10.87 5.89
CA ASP A 421 6.47 11.83 5.51
C ASP A 421 6.72 12.43 4.11
N SER A 422 7.67 11.87 3.35
CA SER A 422 8.08 12.38 2.04
C SER A 422 7.49 11.60 0.88
N LEU A 423 6.62 10.61 1.14
CA LEU A 423 6.05 9.72 0.13
C LEU A 423 5.33 10.50 -0.98
N LEU A 424 4.44 11.42 -0.60
CA LEU A 424 3.68 12.23 -1.55
C LEU A 424 4.60 13.14 -2.37
N ALA A 425 5.54 13.81 -1.70
CA ALA A 425 6.53 14.67 -2.37
C ALA A 425 7.36 13.90 -3.40
N SER A 426 7.91 12.74 -3.03
CA SER A 426 8.75 11.94 -3.91
C SER A 426 8.03 11.43 -5.16
N TYR A 427 6.72 11.11 -5.05
CA TYR A 427 5.93 10.77 -6.23
C TYR A 427 5.58 12.01 -7.05
N GLY A 428 5.11 13.06 -6.37
CA GLY A 428 4.67 14.31 -6.99
C GLY A 428 5.79 15.05 -7.73
N ASP A 429 7.06 14.82 -7.41
CA ASP A 429 8.19 15.39 -8.17
C ASP A 429 8.43 14.65 -9.50
N SER A 430 7.78 13.51 -9.73
CA SER A 430 7.99 12.64 -10.90
C SER A 430 6.76 12.46 -11.81
N TYR A 431 5.58 12.95 -11.41
CA TYR A 431 4.32 12.74 -12.15
C TYR A 431 4.32 13.34 -13.57
N GLY A 432 5.11 14.40 -13.82
CA GLY A 432 5.14 15.06 -15.13
C GLY A 432 5.56 14.13 -16.26
N ALA A 433 6.35 13.09 -15.98
CA ALA A 433 6.68 12.07 -16.97
C ALA A 433 5.46 11.24 -17.41
N GLU A 434 4.48 11.04 -16.51
CA GLU A 434 3.23 10.33 -16.83
C GLU A 434 2.25 11.22 -17.61
N VAL A 435 2.26 12.53 -17.34
CA VAL A 435 1.53 13.54 -18.13
C VAL A 435 2.04 13.54 -19.57
N PHE A 436 3.36 13.65 -19.79
CA PHE A 436 3.93 13.63 -21.15
C PHE A 436 3.73 12.31 -21.90
N ALA A 437 3.43 11.23 -21.18
CA ALA A 437 3.18 9.92 -21.77
C ALA A 437 1.68 9.61 -21.93
N ASP A 438 0.77 10.54 -21.56
CA ASP A 438 -0.68 10.34 -21.52
C ASP A 438 -1.09 9.09 -20.70
N THR A 439 -0.39 8.85 -19.58
CA THR A 439 -0.59 7.67 -18.71
C THR A 439 -0.93 8.04 -17.25
N LEU A 440 -1.13 9.33 -16.96
CA LEU A 440 -1.52 9.77 -15.63
C LEU A 440 -2.98 9.36 -15.32
N ALA A 441 -3.13 8.49 -14.33
CA ALA A 441 -4.44 8.03 -13.85
C ALA A 441 -5.24 9.17 -13.19
N ASP A 442 -6.58 9.08 -13.22
CA ASP A 442 -7.48 10.04 -12.54
C ASP A 442 -7.17 10.15 -11.04
N LEU A 443 -6.79 9.01 -10.44
CA LEU A 443 -6.26 8.94 -9.08
C LEU A 443 -5.09 7.97 -9.04
N THR A 444 -3.95 8.42 -8.51
CA THR A 444 -2.87 7.52 -8.08
C THR A 444 -2.87 7.38 -6.56
N VAL A 445 -2.96 6.15 -6.06
CA VAL A 445 -2.88 5.79 -4.66
C VAL A 445 -1.51 5.18 -4.35
N ILE A 446 -0.71 5.87 -3.53
CA ILE A 446 0.57 5.40 -3.02
C ILE A 446 0.31 4.47 -1.83
N CYS A 447 0.58 3.19 -2.02
CA CYS A 447 0.42 2.13 -1.04
C CYS A 447 1.78 1.75 -0.46
N HIS A 448 2.32 2.57 0.46
CA HIS A 448 3.57 2.25 1.16
C HIS A 448 3.27 1.40 2.40
N PRO A 449 4.05 0.34 2.71
CA PRO A 449 3.79 -0.56 3.84
C PRO A 449 3.84 0.12 5.21
N PHE A 450 4.55 1.25 5.31
CA PHE A 450 4.70 2.03 6.55
C PHE A 450 4.33 3.49 6.29
N ALA A 451 3.16 3.75 5.71
CA ALA A 451 2.63 5.09 5.50
C ALA A 451 2.22 5.71 6.83
N LEU A 452 2.66 6.95 7.11
CA LEU A 452 2.38 7.66 8.35
C LEU A 452 0.92 8.09 8.45
N ASP A 453 0.38 8.63 7.38
CA ASP A 453 -0.91 9.31 7.36
C ASP A 453 -1.56 9.19 5.99
N HIS A 454 -2.83 9.57 5.93
CA HIS A 454 -3.49 9.85 4.66
C HIS A 454 -3.12 11.27 4.20
N ARG A 455 -2.66 11.38 2.96
CA ARG A 455 -2.40 12.66 2.29
C ARG A 455 -2.96 12.63 0.87
N LEU A 456 -3.27 13.80 0.34
CA LEU A 456 -3.84 13.96 -0.99
C LEU A 456 -3.40 15.30 -1.56
N VAL A 457 -3.16 15.34 -2.86
CA VAL A 457 -2.91 16.59 -3.59
C VAL A 457 -3.47 16.51 -5.00
N GLY A 458 -4.03 17.62 -5.49
CA GLY A 458 -4.49 17.77 -6.86
C GLY A 458 -3.35 18.09 -7.84
N ARG A 459 -3.48 17.60 -9.07
CA ARG A 459 -2.61 17.88 -10.22
C ARG A 459 -3.46 18.22 -11.43
N GLU A 460 -2.88 18.97 -12.35
CA GLU A 460 -3.51 19.26 -13.64
C GLU A 460 -2.86 18.39 -14.72
N ASP A 461 -3.70 17.86 -15.59
CA ASP A 461 -3.37 17.18 -16.85
C ASP A 461 -4.09 17.90 -18.00
N SER A 462 -3.89 17.48 -19.24
CA SER A 462 -4.56 18.07 -20.41
C SER A 462 -5.20 17.01 -21.28
N ILE A 463 -6.46 17.23 -21.66
CA ILE A 463 -7.17 16.43 -22.66
C ILE A 463 -7.70 17.39 -23.72
N ASP A 464 -7.34 17.16 -24.99
CA ASP A 464 -7.72 18.01 -26.13
C ASP A 464 -7.41 19.51 -25.92
N GLY A 465 -6.28 19.80 -25.27
CA GLY A 465 -5.84 21.17 -24.96
C GLY A 465 -6.61 21.83 -23.81
N LYS A 466 -7.49 21.10 -23.13
CA LYS A 466 -8.23 21.58 -21.95
C LYS A 466 -7.68 20.96 -20.67
N PRO A 467 -7.57 21.75 -19.59
CA PRO A 467 -7.11 21.25 -18.32
C PRO A 467 -8.13 20.29 -17.70
N VAL A 468 -7.61 19.24 -17.05
CA VAL A 468 -8.36 18.20 -16.35
C VAL A 468 -7.70 17.95 -14.99
N THR A 469 -8.52 17.84 -13.94
CA THR A 469 -8.01 17.64 -12.57
C THR A 469 -7.76 16.16 -12.29
N LYS A 470 -6.58 15.83 -11.78
CA LYS A 470 -6.13 14.50 -11.36
C LYS A 470 -5.68 14.53 -9.90
N PHE A 471 -5.59 13.38 -9.24
CA PHE A 471 -5.21 13.31 -7.82
C PHE A 471 -4.10 12.31 -7.53
N VAL A 472 -3.28 12.63 -6.53
CA VAL A 472 -2.33 11.69 -5.92
C VAL A 472 -2.60 11.59 -4.43
N ALA A 473 -2.88 10.39 -3.94
CA ALA A 473 -3.20 10.08 -2.56
C ALA A 473 -2.17 9.12 -1.95
N VAL A 474 -2.01 9.17 -0.63
CA VAL A 474 -1.31 8.15 0.17
C VAL A 474 -2.36 7.35 0.93
N ALA A 475 -2.34 6.03 0.80
CA ALA A 475 -3.18 5.15 1.62
C ALA A 475 -2.55 4.99 3.02
N PRO A 476 -3.29 5.25 4.12
CA PRO A 476 -2.79 5.04 5.47
C PRO A 476 -2.53 3.54 5.74
N SER A 477 -1.78 3.24 6.80
CA SER A 477 -1.52 1.85 7.21
C SER A 477 -2.67 1.32 8.08
N CYS A 478 -3.14 0.11 7.84
CA CYS A 478 -4.26 -0.53 8.53
C CYS A 478 -3.80 -1.27 9.80
N LEU A 479 -3.32 -0.53 10.80
CA LEU A 479 -2.77 -1.05 12.06
C LEU A 479 -3.52 -0.50 13.27
N ASP A 480 -3.57 -1.26 14.37
CA ASP A 480 -4.09 -0.76 15.65
C ASP A 480 -2.97 -0.02 16.40
N ASP A 481 -2.95 1.30 16.28
CA ASP A 481 -1.89 2.12 16.90
C ASP A 481 -1.99 2.13 18.43
N VAL A 482 -3.20 2.13 19.00
CA VAL A 482 -3.41 2.13 20.45
C VAL A 482 -2.87 0.84 21.07
N PHE A 483 -3.26 -0.32 20.52
CA PHE A 483 -2.77 -1.61 20.99
C PHE A 483 -1.25 -1.74 20.82
N LEU A 484 -0.72 -1.38 19.65
CA LEU A 484 0.72 -1.51 19.37
C LEU A 484 1.57 -0.58 20.25
N ARG A 485 1.10 0.63 20.57
CA ARG A 485 1.80 1.54 21.50
C ARG A 485 1.89 0.95 22.90
N ASP A 486 0.83 0.32 23.39
CA ASP A 486 0.85 -0.34 24.70
C ASP A 486 1.78 -1.57 24.69
N GLU A 487 1.72 -2.40 23.64
CA GLU A 487 2.61 -3.55 23.47
C GLU A 487 4.10 -3.19 23.39
N PHE A 488 4.43 -2.00 22.87
CA PHE A 488 5.81 -1.52 22.72
C PHE A 488 6.25 -0.54 23.81
N ARG A 489 5.43 -0.30 24.84
CA ARG A 489 5.70 0.73 25.88
C ARG A 489 7.04 0.55 26.59
N ASN A 490 7.51 -0.70 26.73
CA ASN A 490 8.76 -1.03 27.43
C ASN A 490 10.00 -0.99 26.52
N ASN A 491 9.83 -0.77 25.21
CA ASN A 491 10.92 -0.87 24.25
C ASN A 491 11.63 0.48 24.14
N ILE A 492 12.79 0.60 24.80
CA ILE A 492 13.55 1.86 24.89
C ILE A 492 14.13 2.31 23.53
N ARG A 493 14.33 1.40 22.58
CA ARG A 493 14.89 1.70 21.24
C ARG A 493 13.94 1.27 20.13
N GLU A 494 13.57 2.23 19.29
CA GLU A 494 12.76 2.01 18.08
C GLU A 494 13.62 1.49 16.92
N VAL A 495 14.02 0.22 16.99
CA VAL A 495 14.86 -0.39 15.96
C VAL A 495 14.00 -0.87 14.77
N HIS A 496 12.81 -1.41 15.05
CA HIS A 496 11.91 -1.91 14.03
C HIS A 496 11.12 -0.80 13.34
N LYS A 497 10.74 -1.01 12.08
CA LYS A 497 10.00 -0.01 11.28
C LYS A 497 8.58 0.20 11.79
N VAL A 498 7.94 -0.86 12.28
CA VAL A 498 6.62 -0.78 12.90
C VAL A 498 6.65 0.06 14.18
N GLN A 499 7.67 -0.13 15.03
CA GLN A 499 7.87 0.73 16.22
C GLN A 499 8.06 2.20 15.82
N LYS A 500 8.97 2.48 14.86
CA LYS A 500 9.20 3.84 14.34
C LYS A 500 7.95 4.47 13.70
N LEU A 501 7.09 3.65 13.11
CA LEU A 501 5.84 4.08 12.51
C LEU A 501 4.84 4.46 13.60
N VAL A 502 4.52 3.51 14.48
CA VAL A 502 3.48 3.64 15.50
C VAL A 502 3.79 4.74 16.52
N ASN A 503 5.05 4.92 16.89
CA ASN A 503 5.48 5.96 17.84
C ASN A 503 5.69 7.32 17.18
N ASN A 504 5.55 7.44 15.85
CA ASN A 504 5.65 8.72 15.19
C ASN A 504 4.42 9.59 15.54
N PRO A 505 4.60 10.87 15.95
CA PRO A 505 3.47 11.76 16.25
C PRO A 505 2.53 12.02 15.07
N MET A 506 3.02 11.90 13.83
CA MET A 506 2.20 12.04 12.63
C MET A 506 1.35 10.80 12.33
N PHE A 507 1.62 9.66 12.98
CA PHE A 507 0.98 8.41 12.61
C PHE A 507 -0.52 8.45 12.90
N LYS A 508 -1.32 8.27 11.85
CA LYS A 508 -2.76 8.10 11.89
C LYS A 508 -3.14 6.91 11.03
N PRO A 509 -3.46 5.75 11.62
CA PRO A 509 -3.83 4.57 10.87
C PRO A 509 -5.24 4.69 10.30
N GLY A 510 -5.55 3.87 9.30
CA GLY A 510 -6.87 3.84 8.69
C GLY A 510 -6.97 2.90 7.49
N VAL A 511 -8.13 2.93 6.85
CA VAL A 511 -8.44 2.23 5.60
C VAL A 511 -8.87 3.26 4.58
N LEU A 512 -8.35 3.21 3.35
CA LEU A 512 -8.73 4.14 2.30
C LEU A 512 -9.93 3.60 1.53
N LEU A 513 -11.05 4.31 1.57
CA LEU A 513 -12.22 4.04 0.76
C LEU A 513 -12.20 4.96 -0.47
N LEU A 514 -12.34 4.36 -1.65
CA LEU A 514 -12.62 5.06 -2.89
C LEU A 514 -14.12 5.00 -3.16
N SER A 515 -14.75 6.14 -3.41
CA SER A 515 -16.17 6.19 -3.78
C SER A 515 -16.34 7.03 -5.04
N TRP A 516 -17.17 6.58 -5.97
CA TRP A 516 -17.53 7.36 -7.16
C TRP A 516 -19.04 7.52 -7.23
N SER A 517 -19.48 8.77 -7.47
CA SER A 517 -20.87 9.14 -7.66
C SER A 517 -20.93 10.52 -8.32
N ASN A 518 -22.04 10.87 -8.97
CA ASN A 518 -22.14 12.10 -9.78
C ASN A 518 -21.02 12.24 -10.84
N GLY A 519 -20.32 11.15 -11.19
CA GLY A 519 -19.13 11.18 -12.05
C GLY A 519 -17.90 11.84 -11.43
N ILE A 520 -17.84 11.94 -10.09
CA ILE A 520 -16.74 12.45 -9.27
C ILE A 520 -16.15 11.26 -8.49
N LEU A 521 -14.82 11.18 -8.43
CA LEU A 521 -14.07 10.19 -7.65
C LEU A 521 -13.56 10.83 -6.36
N ASN A 522 -13.92 10.25 -5.21
CA ASN A 522 -13.57 10.73 -3.88
C ASN A 522 -12.68 9.72 -3.13
N THR A 523 -11.85 10.25 -2.24
CA THR A 523 -11.00 9.47 -1.32
C THR A 523 -11.40 9.76 0.13
N ILE A 524 -11.66 8.70 0.89
CA ILE A 524 -12.13 8.79 2.27
C ILE A 524 -11.22 7.93 3.16
N SER A 525 -10.55 8.56 4.12
CA SER A 525 -9.75 7.85 5.12
C SER A 525 -10.63 7.43 6.30
N LEU A 526 -10.91 6.13 6.43
CA LEU A 526 -11.70 5.58 7.52
C LEU A 526 -10.79 5.32 8.74
N PRO A 527 -11.08 5.90 9.91
CA PRO A 527 -10.31 5.64 11.12
C PRO A 527 -10.53 4.20 11.61
N ILE A 528 -9.48 3.60 12.18
CA ILE A 528 -9.51 2.21 12.66
C ILE A 528 -10.58 1.98 13.74
N SER A 529 -10.81 2.97 14.60
CA SER A 529 -11.85 2.92 15.64
C SER A 529 -13.27 2.75 15.09
N ARG A 530 -13.49 3.06 13.80
CA ARG A 530 -14.76 2.96 13.09
C ARG A 530 -14.97 1.73 12.23
N LEU A 531 -13.92 0.94 12.02
CA LEU A 531 -14.12 -0.38 11.46
C LEU A 531 -15.00 -1.19 12.42
N ASP A 532 -15.91 -2.02 11.90
CA ASP A 532 -17.06 -2.58 12.62
C ASP A 532 -16.79 -3.00 14.10
N LYS A 533 -17.70 -2.58 15.00
CA LYS A 533 -17.87 -3.08 16.38
C LYS A 533 -19.27 -3.69 16.45
N ASP A 534 -19.44 -4.91 15.91
CA ASP A 534 -20.66 -5.72 16.01
C ASP A 534 -22.00 -4.95 16.04
N ARG A 535 -22.19 -3.97 15.14
CA ARG A 535 -23.53 -3.43 14.91
C ARG A 535 -24.08 -4.16 13.70
N PRO A 536 -25.08 -5.03 13.85
CA PRO A 536 -25.75 -5.62 12.70
C PRO A 536 -26.44 -4.50 11.93
N PHE A 537 -25.77 -3.95 10.91
CA PHE A 537 -26.35 -3.09 9.88
C PHE A 537 -27.33 -3.88 8.97
N TYR A 538 -27.73 -5.08 9.39
CA TYR A 538 -28.48 -6.04 8.60
C TYR A 538 -29.95 -5.69 8.40
N ASN A 539 -30.47 -4.61 8.96
CA ASN A 539 -31.79 -4.10 8.60
C ASN A 539 -31.85 -2.59 8.78
N GLN A 540 -32.09 -1.88 7.67
CA GLN A 540 -32.47 -0.47 7.59
C GLN A 540 -31.46 0.44 8.27
N ASN A 541 -30.40 0.92 7.61
CA ASN A 541 -30.34 2.32 7.16
C ASN A 541 -28.87 2.78 6.94
N PHE A 542 -28.20 2.38 5.85
CA PHE A 542 -26.96 3.03 5.37
C PHE A 542 -27.31 3.93 4.17
N ALA A 543 -26.92 5.21 4.18
CA ALA A 543 -27.16 6.12 3.07
C ALA A 543 -25.90 6.19 2.22
N PHE A 544 -25.78 5.34 1.20
CA PHE A 544 -24.65 5.40 0.27
C PHE A 544 -24.41 6.85 -0.20
N PRO A 545 -23.16 7.35 -0.17
CA PRO A 545 -21.91 6.65 0.15
C PRO A 545 -21.43 6.79 1.62
N TYR A 546 -22.19 7.46 2.50
CA TYR A 546 -21.74 7.85 3.84
C TYR A 546 -22.37 7.03 4.97
N PRO A 547 -21.70 6.88 6.13
CA PRO A 547 -22.36 6.41 7.34
C PRO A 547 -23.51 7.37 7.70
N LYS A 548 -24.54 6.86 8.42
CA LYS A 548 -25.61 7.70 9.02
C LYS A 548 -25.11 8.46 10.25
N THR A 549 -24.02 9.17 10.09
CA THR A 549 -23.51 10.17 11.01
C THR A 549 -24.03 11.53 10.53
N GLU A 550 -24.36 12.41 11.47
CA GLU A 550 -24.68 13.81 11.15
C GLU A 550 -23.42 14.65 11.08
N TYR A 551 -23.39 15.59 10.14
CA TYR A 551 -22.20 16.34 9.81
C TYR A 551 -22.42 17.85 9.86
N ILE A 552 -21.41 18.55 10.38
CA ILE A 552 -21.24 19.99 10.21
C ILE A 552 -20.54 20.19 8.87
N ASN A 553 -21.30 20.64 7.87
CA ASN A 553 -20.82 20.86 6.50
C ASN A 553 -20.38 22.32 6.31
N VAL A 554 -19.19 22.51 5.72
CA VAL A 554 -18.51 23.78 5.46
C VAL A 554 -18.21 23.89 3.96
N PHE A 555 -18.56 25.03 3.36
CA PHE A 555 -18.17 25.36 1.98
C PHE A 555 -16.91 26.23 1.99
N LEU A 556 -15.91 25.84 1.20
CA LEU A 556 -14.61 26.50 1.12
C LEU A 556 -14.34 26.97 -0.31
N ASN A 557 -13.86 28.20 -0.43
CA ASN A 557 -13.31 28.79 -1.66
C ASN A 557 -12.09 29.64 -1.31
N THR A 558 -11.22 29.91 -2.29
CA THR A 558 -10.00 30.71 -2.10
C THR A 558 -9.51 31.30 -3.40
N ASP A 559 -8.67 32.34 -3.31
CA ASP A 559 -8.00 33.01 -4.44
C ASP A 559 -8.98 33.24 -5.59
N ASN A 560 -10.05 33.97 -5.25
CA ASN A 560 -11.10 34.33 -6.20
C ASN A 560 -10.58 35.34 -7.22
N HIS A 561 -9.62 36.19 -6.83
CA HIS A 561 -8.88 37.11 -7.71
C HIS A 561 -9.79 37.90 -8.66
N PHE A 562 -10.85 38.52 -8.12
CA PHE A 562 -11.71 39.37 -8.94
C PHE A 562 -10.91 40.48 -9.65
N GLY A 563 -11.17 40.61 -10.95
CA GLY A 563 -10.43 41.50 -11.86
C GLY A 563 -9.07 40.98 -12.35
N ALA A 564 -8.59 39.82 -11.92
CA ALA A 564 -7.36 39.26 -12.49
C ALA A 564 -7.60 38.65 -13.89
N PRO A 565 -6.66 38.83 -14.84
CA PRO A 565 -6.70 38.13 -16.12
C PRO A 565 -6.66 36.60 -15.98
N ASP A 566 -6.04 36.09 -14.91
CA ASP A 566 -5.86 34.65 -14.67
C ASP A 566 -7.03 33.99 -13.93
N LYS A 567 -8.10 34.73 -13.62
CA LYS A 567 -9.34 34.15 -13.05
C LYS A 567 -10.01 33.24 -14.07
N ARG A 568 -10.30 32.00 -13.68
CA ARG A 568 -11.07 31.08 -14.53
C ARG A 568 -12.54 31.43 -14.49
N TYR A 569 -13.12 31.56 -15.68
CA TYR A 569 -14.54 31.77 -15.87
C TYR A 569 -15.20 30.61 -16.61
N ILE A 570 -16.44 30.32 -16.24
CA ILE A 570 -17.31 29.31 -16.84
C ILE A 570 -18.45 30.06 -17.54
N TRP A 571 -18.62 29.82 -18.83
CA TRP A 571 -19.74 30.36 -19.58
C TRP A 571 -21.01 29.60 -19.19
N ASP A 572 -22.04 30.35 -18.79
CA ASP A 572 -23.38 29.81 -18.59
C ASP A 572 -24.27 30.16 -19.78
N PRO A 573 -24.62 29.19 -20.64
CA PRO A 573 -25.44 29.44 -21.82
C PRO A 573 -26.86 29.95 -21.49
N ALA A 574 -27.40 29.58 -20.34
CA ALA A 574 -28.77 29.90 -19.96
C ALA A 574 -28.93 31.39 -19.58
N GLN A 575 -28.03 31.90 -18.73
CA GLN A 575 -28.04 33.31 -18.33
C GLN A 575 -27.19 34.20 -19.24
N LYS A 576 -26.39 33.61 -20.14
CA LYS A 576 -25.46 34.31 -21.06
C LYS A 576 -24.43 35.18 -20.33
N ILE A 577 -23.91 34.68 -19.22
CA ILE A 577 -22.90 35.34 -18.39
C ILE A 577 -21.73 34.41 -18.12
N HIS A 578 -20.60 34.99 -17.71
CA HIS A 578 -19.49 34.24 -17.14
C HIS A 578 -19.59 34.21 -15.62
N LEU A 579 -19.59 33.00 -15.07
CA LEU A 579 -19.51 32.73 -13.64
C LEU A 579 -18.06 32.41 -13.29
N GLY A 580 -17.56 32.86 -12.14
CA GLY A 580 -16.34 32.27 -11.59
C GLY A 580 -16.66 30.88 -11.01
N VAL A 581 -15.65 30.18 -10.53
CA VAL A 581 -15.78 28.80 -10.07
C VAL A 581 -16.68 28.70 -8.83
N THR A 582 -16.54 29.65 -7.89
CA THR A 582 -17.41 29.77 -6.72
C THR A 582 -18.86 30.04 -7.13
N GLU A 583 -19.09 31.02 -8.00
CA GLU A 583 -20.44 31.40 -8.42
C GLU A 583 -21.11 30.27 -9.23
N ALA A 584 -20.35 29.54 -10.03
CA ALA A 584 -20.83 28.37 -10.76
C ALA A 584 -21.28 27.24 -9.82
N ALA A 585 -20.58 27.01 -8.71
CA ALA A 585 -21.00 26.02 -7.71
C ALA A 585 -22.28 26.44 -6.98
N ILE A 586 -22.43 27.72 -6.64
CA ILE A 586 -23.66 28.26 -6.03
C ILE A 586 -24.83 28.19 -7.04
N GLU A 587 -24.59 28.53 -8.30
CA GLU A 587 -25.62 28.44 -9.35
C GLU A 587 -26.04 26.99 -9.63
N LEU A 588 -25.13 26.02 -9.54
CA LEU A 588 -25.46 24.60 -9.56
C LEU A 588 -26.40 24.23 -8.40
N MET A 589 -26.12 24.69 -7.18
CA MET A 589 -27.00 24.52 -6.02
C MET A 589 -28.38 25.13 -6.26
N ARG A 590 -28.42 26.33 -6.86
CA ARG A 590 -29.65 27.05 -7.20
C ARG A 590 -30.51 26.26 -8.20
N ARG A 591 -29.91 25.74 -9.28
CA ARG A 591 -30.61 24.96 -10.33
C ARG A 591 -31.13 23.62 -9.85
N GLU A 592 -30.44 22.99 -8.91
CA GLU A 592 -30.88 21.73 -8.29
C GLU A 592 -31.81 21.95 -7.08
N GLY A 593 -32.17 23.20 -6.77
CA GLY A 593 -33.17 23.54 -5.76
C GLY A 593 -32.68 23.48 -4.31
N VAL A 594 -31.38 23.41 -4.06
CA VAL A 594 -30.78 23.29 -2.71
C VAL A 594 -30.29 24.63 -2.15
N ILE A 595 -30.98 25.74 -2.45
CA ILE A 595 -30.56 27.10 -2.05
C ILE A 595 -31.40 27.72 -0.93
N ASN A 596 -32.23 26.93 -0.26
CA ASN A 596 -33.01 27.37 0.90
C ASN A 596 -32.55 26.65 2.18
N ALA A 597 -32.86 27.22 3.34
CA ALA A 597 -32.40 26.71 4.64
C ALA A 597 -32.83 25.27 4.99
N LYS A 598 -33.90 24.76 4.37
CA LYS A 598 -34.34 23.37 4.58
C LYS A 598 -33.43 22.39 3.83
N ASP A 599 -32.96 22.79 2.65
CA ASP A 599 -32.34 21.89 1.67
C ASP A 599 -30.82 22.10 1.48
N ILE A 600 -30.26 23.28 1.80
CA ILE A 600 -28.86 23.66 1.48
C ILE A 600 -27.77 22.78 2.10
N GLY A 601 -28.07 22.08 3.21
CA GLY A 601 -27.14 21.13 3.85
C GLY A 601 -25.84 21.73 4.39
N LEU A 602 -25.53 23.01 4.14
CA LEU A 602 -24.34 23.73 4.57
C LEU A 602 -24.62 24.54 5.83
N HIS A 603 -23.61 24.67 6.69
CA HIS A 603 -23.71 25.42 7.95
C HIS A 603 -22.76 26.60 8.01
N MET A 604 -21.66 26.57 7.28
CA MET A 604 -20.62 27.59 7.33
C MET A 604 -20.01 27.79 5.95
N THR A 605 -19.47 28.99 5.71
CA THR A 605 -18.58 29.26 4.58
C THR A 605 -17.26 29.86 5.08
N ALA A 606 -16.17 29.50 4.42
CA ALA A 606 -14.90 30.16 4.62
C ALA A 606 -14.25 30.44 3.26
N GLU A 607 -14.20 31.72 2.94
CA GLU A 607 -13.42 32.25 1.85
C GLU A 607 -12.03 32.56 2.39
N MET A 608 -11.00 32.06 1.72
CA MET A 608 -9.62 32.15 2.15
C MET A 608 -8.80 32.99 1.17
N ASP A 609 -7.79 33.68 1.70
CA ASP A 609 -6.83 34.53 0.98
C ASP A 609 -7.41 35.59 0.02
N ASP A 610 -7.01 35.67 -1.25
CA ASP A 610 -7.29 36.86 -2.05
C ASP A 610 -8.71 36.86 -2.68
N ALA A 611 -9.59 37.76 -2.22
CA ALA A 611 -10.86 38.01 -2.90
C ALA A 611 -10.64 38.82 -4.18
N THR A 612 -9.84 39.89 -4.09
CA THR A 612 -9.40 40.70 -5.23
C THR A 612 -7.93 40.41 -5.56
N ASN A 613 -7.48 40.70 -6.78
CA ASN A 613 -6.09 40.44 -7.15
C ASN A 613 -5.10 41.36 -6.44
N GLY A 614 -5.42 42.65 -6.26
CA GLY A 614 -4.61 43.65 -5.53
C GLY A 614 -3.22 44.01 -6.12
N ASP A 615 -2.54 43.06 -6.79
CA ASP A 615 -1.16 43.10 -7.29
C ASP A 615 -0.94 44.17 -8.39
N MET A 616 -2.01 44.64 -9.04
CA MET A 616 -1.94 45.49 -10.24
C MET A 616 -1.86 47.01 -9.94
N TRP A 617 -1.95 47.42 -8.68
CA TRP A 617 -2.06 48.83 -8.32
C TRP A 617 -0.70 49.53 -8.03
N PHE A 618 0.28 48.84 -7.45
CA PHE A 618 1.56 49.47 -7.05
C PHE A 618 2.82 48.81 -7.59
N ASN A 619 2.72 47.60 -8.14
CA ASN A 619 3.80 46.97 -8.89
C ASN A 619 3.23 46.27 -10.14
N PRO A 620 2.56 47.02 -11.05
CA PRO A 620 1.84 46.45 -12.18
C PRO A 620 2.78 45.62 -13.02
N ARG A 621 2.68 44.30 -12.86
CA ARG A 621 3.30 43.36 -13.78
C ARG A 621 2.31 43.19 -14.91
N TYR A 622 2.61 43.76 -16.08
CA TYR A 622 1.85 43.48 -17.29
C TYR A 622 1.95 41.97 -17.59
N ARG A 623 0.87 41.24 -17.29
CA ARG A 623 0.74 39.78 -17.47
C ARG A 623 -0.44 39.55 -18.43
N PRO A 624 -0.29 39.82 -19.74
CA PRO A 624 -1.39 39.61 -20.67
C PRO A 624 -1.72 38.13 -20.71
N ASP A 625 -3.01 37.82 -20.64
CA ASP A 625 -3.50 36.46 -20.87
C ASP A 625 -3.13 36.00 -22.31
N PRO A 626 -2.65 34.77 -22.51
CA PRO A 626 -2.27 34.27 -23.83
C PRO A 626 -3.44 34.21 -24.84
N GLU A 627 -4.69 34.12 -24.38
CA GLU A 627 -5.89 34.10 -25.22
C GLU A 627 -6.42 35.51 -25.55
N ARG A 628 -5.80 36.56 -25.00
CA ARG A 628 -6.16 37.95 -25.32
C ARG A 628 -5.83 38.28 -26.78
N MET A 629 -6.87 38.63 -27.55
CA MET A 629 -6.75 39.15 -28.90
C MET A 629 -6.23 40.60 -28.91
N LYS A 630 -5.32 40.87 -29.85
CA LYS A 630 -4.99 42.26 -30.22
C LYS A 630 -6.23 42.93 -30.80
N ILE A 631 -6.38 44.24 -30.57
CA ILE A 631 -7.56 45.01 -31.00
C ILE A 631 -7.85 44.81 -32.49
N LEU A 632 -6.84 44.95 -33.36
CA LEU A 632 -6.98 44.75 -34.81
C LEU A 632 -7.44 43.33 -35.20
N HIS A 633 -7.08 42.31 -34.43
CA HIS A 633 -7.54 40.94 -34.70
C HIS A 633 -8.99 40.75 -34.26
N PHE A 634 -9.35 41.30 -33.09
CA PHE A 634 -10.71 41.27 -32.59
C PHE A 634 -11.68 42.04 -33.51
N GLU A 635 -11.28 43.22 -34.00
CA GLU A 635 -12.05 43.99 -34.98
C GLU A 635 -12.28 43.20 -36.28
N ARG A 636 -11.23 42.59 -36.84
CA ARG A 636 -11.35 41.75 -38.05
C ARG A 636 -12.27 40.56 -37.82
N TRP A 637 -12.15 39.90 -36.68
CA TRP A 637 -13.01 38.77 -36.31
C TRP A 637 -14.46 39.21 -36.16
N LEU A 638 -14.74 40.32 -35.48
CA LEU A 638 -16.10 40.87 -35.33
C LEU A 638 -16.71 41.24 -36.68
N LEU A 639 -15.96 41.89 -37.57
CA LEU A 639 -16.41 42.21 -38.92
C LEU A 639 -16.76 40.95 -39.72
N GLN A 640 -15.92 39.92 -39.62
CA GLN A 640 -16.17 38.62 -40.26
C GLN A 640 -17.46 37.98 -39.73
N MET A 641 -17.60 37.85 -38.41
CA MET A 641 -18.81 37.28 -37.78
C MET A 641 -20.07 38.07 -38.10
N THR A 642 -19.98 39.39 -38.20
CA THR A 642 -21.12 40.23 -38.61
C THR A 642 -21.53 39.97 -40.06
N SER A 643 -20.56 39.79 -40.95
CA SER A 643 -20.83 39.40 -42.35
C SER A 643 -21.43 38.00 -42.44
N ASP A 644 -20.92 37.05 -41.67
CA ASP A 644 -21.45 35.67 -41.60
C ASP A 644 -22.88 35.66 -41.07
N LEU A 645 -23.16 36.43 -40.02
CA LEU A 645 -24.50 36.60 -39.44
C LEU A 645 -25.47 37.16 -40.48
N GLN A 646 -25.05 38.18 -41.23
CA GLN A 646 -25.87 38.79 -42.27
C GLN A 646 -26.17 37.79 -43.39
N ARG A 647 -25.16 37.04 -43.86
CA ARG A 647 -25.34 36.00 -44.89
C ARG A 647 -26.29 34.90 -44.42
N ALA A 648 -26.12 34.40 -43.19
CA ALA A 648 -27.00 33.39 -42.61
C ALA A 648 -28.44 33.91 -42.50
N SER A 649 -28.61 35.16 -42.09
CA SER A 649 -29.93 35.81 -42.02
C SER A 649 -30.57 35.99 -43.41
N GLU A 650 -29.81 36.37 -44.42
CA GLU A 650 -30.27 36.50 -45.81
C GLU A 650 -30.66 35.15 -46.42
N GLN A 651 -29.98 34.07 -46.02
CA GLN A 651 -30.28 32.69 -46.41
C GLN A 651 -31.44 32.06 -45.63
N GLY A 652 -31.96 32.74 -44.59
CA GLY A 652 -33.01 32.22 -43.72
C GLY A 652 -32.55 31.11 -42.76
N ASP A 653 -31.24 30.97 -42.53
CA ASP A 653 -30.68 29.98 -41.60
C ASP A 653 -30.72 30.50 -40.15
N HIS A 654 -31.88 30.32 -39.53
CA HIS A 654 -32.13 30.80 -38.17
C HIS A 654 -31.30 30.08 -37.09
N GLU A 655 -30.85 28.84 -37.34
CA GLU A 655 -29.99 28.12 -36.39
C GLU A 655 -28.59 28.72 -36.40
N LEU A 656 -28.01 28.92 -37.59
CA LEU A 656 -26.70 29.53 -37.74
C LEU A 656 -26.68 30.98 -37.23
N VAL A 657 -27.75 31.74 -37.44
CA VAL A 657 -27.89 33.10 -36.87
C VAL A 657 -27.81 33.07 -35.34
N ARG A 658 -28.47 32.12 -34.68
CA ARG A 658 -28.43 31.98 -33.21
C ARG A 658 -27.05 31.56 -32.72
N GLU A 659 -26.41 30.63 -33.42
CA GLU A 659 -25.06 30.16 -33.12
C GLU A 659 -24.06 31.31 -33.18
N ILE A 660 -24.00 32.03 -34.32
CA ILE A 660 -23.08 33.16 -34.51
C ILE A 660 -23.35 34.26 -33.47
N THR A 661 -24.61 34.59 -33.19
CA THR A 661 -24.96 35.60 -32.17
C THR A 661 -24.49 35.18 -30.78
N SER A 662 -24.64 33.90 -30.44
CA SER A 662 -24.15 33.35 -29.16
C SER A 662 -22.63 33.43 -29.07
N ASP A 663 -21.93 33.11 -30.15
CA ASP A 663 -20.47 33.18 -30.21
C ASP A 663 -19.93 34.61 -30.15
N ILE A 664 -20.58 35.56 -30.83
CA ILE A 664 -20.26 36.99 -30.71
C ILE A 664 -20.31 37.42 -29.24
N ASN A 665 -21.40 37.10 -28.54
CA ASN A 665 -21.56 37.47 -27.12
C ASN A 665 -20.49 36.82 -26.24
N ARG A 666 -20.33 35.49 -26.35
CA ARG A 666 -19.40 34.72 -25.54
C ARG A 666 -17.96 35.21 -25.72
N VAL A 667 -17.47 35.30 -26.95
CA VAL A 667 -16.09 35.68 -27.23
C VAL A 667 -15.83 37.14 -26.88
N SER A 668 -16.77 38.05 -27.17
CA SER A 668 -16.61 39.47 -26.84
C SER A 668 -16.47 39.70 -25.34
N ILE A 669 -17.29 39.02 -24.54
CA ILE A 669 -17.22 39.10 -23.08
C ILE A 669 -15.93 38.46 -22.56
N SER A 670 -15.53 37.29 -23.05
CA SER A 670 -14.24 36.67 -22.69
C SER A 670 -13.05 37.59 -22.94
N GLN A 671 -13.04 38.32 -24.07
CA GLN A 671 -11.97 39.26 -24.39
C GLN A 671 -11.89 40.47 -23.46
N LEU A 672 -12.99 40.83 -22.77
CA LEU A 672 -12.95 41.80 -21.68
C LEU A 672 -12.30 41.19 -20.43
N TYR A 673 -12.64 39.95 -20.09
CA TYR A 673 -12.04 39.27 -18.93
C TYR A 673 -10.54 38.99 -19.08
N PHE A 674 -10.08 38.58 -20.25
CA PHE A 674 -8.64 38.36 -20.54
C PHE A 674 -7.78 39.63 -20.42
N ARG A 675 -8.40 40.82 -20.38
CA ARG A 675 -7.70 42.08 -20.15
C ARG A 675 -7.52 42.37 -18.66
N GLY A 676 -8.37 41.81 -17.81
CA GLY A 676 -8.42 42.11 -16.38
C GLY A 676 -8.91 43.53 -16.09
N GLU A 677 -8.95 43.85 -14.80
CA GLU A 677 -9.28 45.16 -14.25
C GLU A 677 -8.19 45.54 -13.26
N ASP A 678 -7.40 46.58 -13.58
CA ASP A 678 -6.23 46.97 -12.78
C ASP A 678 -6.61 47.75 -11.52
N PHE A 679 -7.77 48.42 -11.52
CA PHE A 679 -8.13 49.33 -10.44
C PHE A 679 -8.78 48.59 -9.25
N PRO A 680 -8.19 48.60 -8.04
CA PRO A 680 -8.71 47.83 -6.90
C PRO A 680 -10.16 48.16 -6.53
N PHE A 681 -10.56 49.42 -6.72
CA PHE A 681 -11.95 49.81 -6.50
C PHE A 681 -12.91 49.06 -7.44
N HIS A 682 -12.60 48.98 -8.73
CA HIS A 682 -13.41 48.21 -9.68
C HIS A 682 -13.34 46.71 -9.40
N GLN A 683 -12.18 46.18 -8.97
CA GLN A 683 -12.08 44.79 -8.51
C GLN A 683 -13.04 44.52 -7.34
N MET A 684 -13.13 45.43 -6.37
CA MET A 684 -14.09 45.34 -5.27
C MET A 684 -15.53 45.47 -5.71
N MET A 685 -15.83 46.38 -6.64
CA MET A 685 -17.17 46.46 -7.21
C MET A 685 -17.56 45.14 -7.89
N GLN A 686 -16.62 44.46 -8.57
CA GLN A 686 -16.88 43.12 -9.10
C GLN A 686 -17.16 42.10 -8.00
N VAL A 687 -16.47 42.14 -6.85
CA VAL A 687 -16.80 41.28 -5.70
C VAL A 687 -18.24 41.53 -5.26
N TYR A 688 -18.67 42.77 -5.10
CA TYR A 688 -20.04 43.06 -4.69
C TYR A 688 -21.07 42.65 -5.75
N GLU A 689 -20.89 43.10 -6.99
CA GLU A 689 -21.90 42.97 -8.06
C GLU A 689 -21.98 41.55 -8.63
N ARG A 690 -20.91 40.76 -8.53
CA ARG A 690 -20.84 39.41 -9.14
C ARG A 690 -20.82 38.28 -8.13
N HIS A 691 -20.33 38.51 -6.92
CA HIS A 691 -20.20 37.46 -5.90
C HIS A 691 -21.16 37.65 -4.72
N ILE A 692 -21.20 38.83 -4.12
CA ILE A 692 -22.00 39.04 -2.90
C ILE A 692 -23.48 39.28 -3.21
N ASP A 693 -23.80 40.33 -3.97
CA ASP A 693 -25.18 40.76 -4.23
C ASP A 693 -26.03 39.68 -4.91
N PRO A 694 -25.54 38.96 -5.94
CA PRO A 694 -26.31 37.90 -6.59
C PRO A 694 -26.52 36.66 -5.71
N ASN A 695 -25.73 36.47 -4.66
CA ASN A 695 -25.73 35.26 -3.83
C ASN A 695 -26.16 35.53 -2.37
N VAL A 696 -26.82 36.67 -2.10
CA VAL A 696 -27.38 36.97 -0.77
C VAL A 696 -28.37 35.87 -0.31
N ASP A 697 -29.09 35.25 -1.24
CA ASP A 697 -29.98 34.10 -0.99
C ASP A 697 -29.22 32.90 -0.40
N PHE A 698 -28.07 32.55 -1.00
CA PHE A 698 -27.18 31.50 -0.54
C PHE A 698 -26.64 31.78 0.87
N TYR A 699 -26.06 32.95 1.11
CA TYR A 699 -25.54 33.31 2.44
C TYR A 699 -26.64 33.31 3.50
N SER A 700 -27.83 33.85 3.17
CA SER A 700 -28.99 33.80 4.05
C SER A 700 -29.39 32.36 4.39
N ALA A 701 -29.43 31.47 3.39
CA ALA A 701 -29.80 30.08 3.59
C ALA A 701 -28.82 29.32 4.50
N VAL A 702 -27.51 29.56 4.36
CA VAL A 702 -26.48 28.97 5.24
C VAL A 702 -26.63 29.46 6.69
N LEU A 703 -26.80 30.77 6.90
CA LEU A 703 -27.03 31.33 8.25
C LEU A 703 -28.31 30.80 8.87
N GLU A 704 -29.40 30.75 8.11
CA GLU A 704 -30.66 30.18 8.58
C GLU A 704 -30.52 28.71 8.94
N ARG A 705 -29.77 27.93 8.14
CA ARG A 705 -29.50 26.52 8.45
C ARG A 705 -28.73 26.40 9.75
N PHE A 706 -27.67 27.19 9.94
CA PHE A 706 -26.89 27.21 11.18
C PHE A 706 -27.80 27.44 12.40
N VAL A 707 -28.65 28.47 12.35
CA VAL A 707 -29.61 28.80 13.43
C VAL A 707 -30.59 27.66 13.68
N LYS A 708 -31.19 27.09 12.62
CA LYS A 708 -32.17 25.99 12.73
C LYS A 708 -31.56 24.70 13.29
N SER A 709 -30.27 24.48 13.05
CA SER A 709 -29.54 23.30 13.52
C SER A 709 -29.08 23.43 14.98
N GLY A 710 -29.24 24.61 15.60
CA GLY A 710 -28.82 24.85 16.99
C GLY A 710 -27.30 24.80 17.19
N LEU A 711 -26.51 24.94 16.12
CA LEU A 711 -25.05 24.95 16.22
C LEU A 711 -24.57 26.14 17.05
N ASN A 712 -23.48 25.93 17.79
CA ASN A 712 -22.83 26.95 18.57
C ASN A 712 -21.40 27.17 18.04
N ILE A 713 -21.04 28.44 17.84
CA ILE A 713 -19.69 28.86 17.48
C ILE A 713 -19.14 29.73 18.60
N ARG A 714 -17.91 29.43 19.02
CA ARG A 714 -17.18 30.24 20.01
C ARG A 714 -15.87 30.71 19.41
N GLY A 715 -15.70 32.03 19.32
CA GLY A 715 -14.46 32.65 18.87
C GLY A 715 -13.41 32.68 19.98
N ILE A 716 -12.21 33.17 19.68
CA ILE A 716 -11.15 33.37 20.67
C ILE A 716 -11.63 34.29 21.81
N SER A 717 -12.41 35.33 21.48
CA SER A 717 -12.92 36.29 22.46
C SER A 717 -13.75 35.64 23.55
N ASP A 718 -14.53 34.61 23.23
CA ASP A 718 -15.31 33.84 24.20
C ASP A 718 -14.42 33.07 25.19
N PHE A 719 -13.28 32.54 24.72
CA PHE A 719 -12.32 31.82 25.56
C PHE A 719 -11.48 32.77 26.42
N HIS A 720 -11.04 33.89 25.85
CA HIS A 720 -10.27 34.90 26.56
C HIS A 720 -11.11 35.81 27.45
N LYS A 721 -12.45 35.72 27.35
CA LYS A 721 -13.40 36.63 27.99
C LYS A 721 -13.13 38.10 27.62
N SER A 722 -12.71 38.34 26.37
CA SER A 722 -12.55 39.68 25.82
C SER A 722 -13.84 40.13 25.12
N MET A 723 -14.02 41.45 24.98
CA MET A 723 -15.21 41.97 24.27
C MET A 723 -15.16 41.72 22.76
N VAL A 724 -13.96 41.79 22.18
CA VAL A 724 -13.72 41.61 20.74
C VAL A 724 -12.33 40.99 20.55
N ASP A 725 -12.22 40.06 19.62
CA ASP A 725 -10.94 39.59 19.08
C ASP A 725 -11.07 39.48 17.55
N THR A 726 -10.14 40.09 16.81
CA THR A 726 -10.21 40.08 15.33
C THR A 726 -9.98 38.69 14.75
N ARG A 727 -9.48 37.74 15.54
CA ARG A 727 -9.26 36.34 15.13
C ARG A 727 -10.50 35.46 15.30
N ASP A 728 -11.61 36.00 15.81
CA ASP A 728 -12.81 35.21 16.05
C ASP A 728 -13.34 34.56 14.78
N LEU A 729 -13.48 33.23 14.81
CA LEU A 729 -14.17 32.47 13.78
C LEU A 729 -15.66 32.83 13.73
N ALA A 730 -16.21 32.93 12.52
CA ALA A 730 -17.61 33.23 12.26
C ALA A 730 -18.28 32.14 11.41
N ILE A 731 -19.57 32.31 11.10
CA ILE A 731 -20.32 31.39 10.22
C ILE A 731 -19.93 31.63 8.76
N HIS A 732 -19.88 32.90 8.37
CA HIS A 732 -19.30 33.37 7.12
C HIS A 732 -17.99 34.08 7.41
N ASN A 733 -16.90 33.52 6.89
CA ASN A 733 -15.55 34.04 7.05
C ASN A 733 -15.07 34.57 5.71
N PHE A 734 -14.81 35.87 5.62
CA PHE A 734 -14.23 36.53 4.46
C PHE A 734 -12.74 36.78 4.66
N PRO A 735 -11.96 36.87 3.58
CA PRO A 735 -10.54 36.87 3.74
C PRO A 735 -9.97 38.28 3.66
N ASN A 736 -8.77 38.44 4.22
CA ASN A 736 -7.88 39.54 3.91
C ASN A 736 -6.68 38.94 3.17
N GLY A 737 -6.67 39.16 1.85
CA GLY A 737 -5.73 38.56 0.93
C GLY A 737 -4.33 39.15 0.96
N ASN A 738 -3.33 38.31 0.72
CA ASN A 738 -1.93 38.69 0.81
C ASN A 738 -1.49 39.69 -0.29
N HIS A 739 -2.14 39.70 -1.47
CA HIS A 739 -1.77 40.61 -2.55
C HIS A 739 -2.22 42.04 -2.25
N ARG A 740 -3.40 42.19 -1.64
CA ARG A 740 -3.94 43.50 -1.30
C ARG A 740 -3.21 44.21 -0.17
N ILE A 741 -2.56 43.45 0.70
CA ILE A 741 -1.73 44.01 1.78
C ILE A 741 -0.46 44.65 1.23
N LYS A 742 -0.02 44.33 0.01
CA LYS A 742 1.16 44.96 -0.64
C LYS A 742 0.90 46.40 -1.14
N THR A 743 -0.17 47.01 -0.66
CA THR A 743 -0.48 48.44 -0.86
C THR A 743 0.53 49.34 -0.12
N LEU A 744 0.71 50.60 -0.56
CA LEU A 744 1.70 51.53 0.04
C LEU A 744 1.61 51.66 1.56
N ASP A 745 0.40 51.60 2.13
CA ASP A 745 0.16 51.73 3.56
C ASP A 745 -0.06 50.39 4.29
N GLN A 746 -0.19 49.27 3.57
CA GLN A 746 -0.52 47.94 4.10
C GLN A 746 -1.74 47.93 5.05
N ARG A 747 -2.73 48.79 4.81
CA ARG A 747 -3.87 49.02 5.72
C ARG A 747 -5.24 48.68 5.11
N ASP A 748 -5.29 48.32 3.84
CA ASP A 748 -6.56 48.00 3.19
C ASP A 748 -6.98 46.55 3.51
N LEU A 749 -8.13 46.41 4.19
CA LEU A 749 -8.64 45.15 4.73
C LEU A 749 -9.93 44.78 3.98
N GLU A 750 -9.78 44.09 2.85
CA GLU A 750 -10.91 43.82 1.95
C GLU A 750 -12.04 43.02 2.58
N GLY A 751 -11.69 42.04 3.41
CA GLY A 751 -12.67 41.18 4.04
C GLY A 751 -13.59 41.95 4.97
N ASP A 752 -13.08 42.98 5.67
CA ASP A 752 -13.89 43.80 6.57
C ASP A 752 -14.99 44.55 5.79
N TYR A 753 -14.68 45.04 4.59
CA TYR A 753 -15.66 45.69 3.71
C TYR A 753 -16.68 44.70 3.15
N ILE A 754 -16.22 43.52 2.71
CA ILE A 754 -17.10 42.45 2.19
C ILE A 754 -18.08 41.99 3.26
N ALA A 755 -17.57 41.70 4.46
CA ALA A 755 -18.37 41.26 5.59
C ALA A 755 -19.45 42.29 5.94
N ARG A 756 -19.07 43.57 6.02
CA ARG A 756 -20.01 44.66 6.32
C ARG A 756 -21.07 44.81 5.24
N HIS A 757 -20.69 44.77 3.97
CA HIS A 757 -21.63 44.88 2.85
C HIS A 757 -22.67 43.74 2.89
N LEU A 758 -22.24 42.50 3.13
CA LEU A 758 -23.17 41.37 3.27
C LEU A 758 -24.10 41.53 4.49
N GLN A 759 -23.58 41.99 5.64
CA GLN A 759 -24.40 42.27 6.83
C GLN A 759 -25.52 43.28 6.50
N GLU A 760 -25.19 44.36 5.79
CA GLU A 760 -26.15 45.40 5.40
C GLU A 760 -27.24 44.85 4.46
N LYS A 761 -26.87 44.00 3.49
CA LYS A 761 -27.83 43.35 2.58
C LYS A 761 -28.74 42.37 3.32
N LEU A 762 -28.20 41.53 4.20
CA LEU A 762 -28.97 40.56 4.96
C LEU A 762 -29.92 41.23 5.95
N ALA A 763 -29.51 42.33 6.59
CA ALA A 763 -30.35 43.10 7.50
C ALA A 763 -31.61 43.69 6.83
N GLN A 764 -31.62 43.79 5.50
CA GLN A 764 -32.78 44.24 4.73
C GLN A 764 -33.79 43.12 4.44
N LEU A 765 -33.40 41.84 4.61
CA LEU A 765 -34.31 40.72 4.35
C LEU A 765 -35.34 40.55 5.47
N PRO A 766 -36.62 40.25 5.15
CA PRO A 766 -37.70 40.15 6.14
C PRO A 766 -37.43 39.15 7.28
N PHE A 767 -36.80 38.02 6.97
CA PHE A 767 -36.46 37.01 7.98
C PHE A 767 -35.49 37.59 9.02
N TRP A 768 -34.39 38.21 8.59
CA TRP A 768 -33.37 38.76 9.48
C TRP A 768 -33.86 39.98 10.24
N GLN A 769 -34.64 40.87 9.61
CA GLN A 769 -35.27 41.99 10.33
C GLN A 769 -36.07 41.54 11.56
N LYS A 770 -36.77 40.40 11.46
CA LYS A 770 -37.51 39.83 12.59
C LYS A 770 -36.57 39.19 13.61
N TYR A 771 -35.60 38.39 13.15
CA TYR A 771 -34.67 37.66 14.02
C TYR A 771 -33.79 38.60 14.86
N LEU A 772 -33.32 39.69 14.26
CA LEU A 772 -32.40 40.64 14.89
C LEU A 772 -33.03 41.49 15.99
N LYS A 773 -34.37 41.62 16.05
CA LYS A 773 -35.05 42.29 17.17
C LYS A 773 -34.73 41.67 18.53
N ASN A 774 -34.52 40.35 18.54
CA ASN A 774 -34.17 39.59 19.75
C ASN A 774 -32.67 39.30 19.84
N ASN A 775 -31.92 39.49 18.75
CA ASN A 775 -30.51 39.14 18.64
C ASN A 775 -29.74 40.24 17.89
N PRO A 776 -29.62 41.46 18.42
CA PRO A 776 -29.14 42.63 17.67
C PRO A 776 -27.72 42.47 17.12
N ASP A 777 -26.85 41.73 17.82
CA ASP A 777 -25.45 41.52 17.44
C ASP A 777 -25.21 40.25 16.61
N PHE A 778 -26.27 39.56 16.16
CA PHE A 778 -26.10 38.26 15.50
C PHE A 778 -25.28 38.38 14.20
N LEU A 779 -25.67 39.27 13.27
CA LEU A 779 -24.95 39.38 11.99
C LEU A 779 -23.48 39.79 12.15
N SER A 780 -23.16 40.67 13.10
CA SER A 780 -21.77 41.10 13.35
C SER A 780 -20.90 40.03 14.02
N LYS A 781 -21.51 39.07 14.71
CA LYS A 781 -20.83 37.87 15.24
C LYS A 781 -20.73 36.75 14.22
N SER A 782 -21.75 36.61 13.36
CA SER A 782 -21.88 35.51 12.40
C SER A 782 -21.18 35.76 11.07
N ILE A 783 -20.86 37.00 10.73
CA ILE A 783 -20.23 37.38 9.46
C ILE A 783 -19.01 38.25 9.77
N ARG A 784 -17.80 37.73 9.53
CA ARG A 784 -16.54 38.42 9.89
C ARG A 784 -15.45 38.20 8.84
N ALA A 785 -14.42 39.03 8.92
CA ALA A 785 -13.15 38.79 8.26
C ALA A 785 -12.04 38.52 9.29
N PRO A 786 -11.88 37.25 9.72
CA PRO A 786 -10.98 36.94 10.80
C PRO A 786 -9.51 37.19 10.40
N ARG A 787 -8.75 37.87 11.25
CA ARG A 787 -7.36 38.27 10.97
C ARG A 787 -6.45 38.33 12.19
N PHE A 788 -5.17 38.10 11.93
CA PHE A 788 -4.06 38.36 12.84
C PHE A 788 -3.05 39.25 12.15
N GLY A 789 -2.93 40.49 12.63
CA GLY A 789 -2.32 41.55 11.82
C GLY A 789 -3.20 41.86 10.61
N ASN A 790 -2.62 41.72 9.42
CA ASN A 790 -3.29 41.99 8.15
C ASN A 790 -3.69 40.71 7.40
N GLU A 791 -3.22 39.54 7.84
CA GLU A 791 -3.47 38.28 7.13
C GLU A 791 -4.73 37.58 7.66
N THR A 792 -5.40 36.85 6.78
CA THR A 792 -6.52 35.96 7.13
C THR A 792 -6.08 34.95 8.19
N PHE A 793 -6.67 35.03 9.37
CA PHE A 793 -6.41 34.15 10.51
C PHE A 793 -7.64 34.11 11.41
N GLY A 794 -8.35 32.98 11.39
CA GLY A 794 -9.51 32.72 12.22
C GLY A 794 -9.32 31.50 13.10
N TRP A 795 -9.83 31.59 14.32
CA TRP A 795 -9.83 30.49 15.27
C TRP A 795 -11.12 30.48 16.08
N GLY A 796 -11.70 29.30 16.23
CA GLY A 796 -12.75 29.08 17.20
C GLY A 796 -13.02 27.61 17.42
N THR A 797 -14.16 27.35 18.05
CA THR A 797 -14.76 26.01 18.10
C THR A 797 -16.15 26.04 17.53
N VAL A 798 -16.56 24.95 16.89
CA VAL A 798 -17.94 24.69 16.48
C VAL A 798 -18.46 23.44 17.19
N GLN A 799 -19.71 23.47 17.63
CA GLN A 799 -20.32 22.36 18.35
C GLN A 799 -21.80 22.24 17.98
N ALA A 800 -22.24 21.02 17.67
CA ALA A 800 -23.66 20.69 17.56
C ALA A 800 -24.32 20.53 18.93
N PRO A 801 -25.65 20.68 19.08
CA PRO A 801 -26.35 20.36 20.33
C PRO A 801 -25.94 18.98 20.84
N ASP A 802 -25.46 18.90 22.09
CA ASP A 802 -24.94 17.69 22.73
C ASP A 802 -23.81 16.96 21.96
N GLY A 803 -23.20 17.63 20.98
CA GLY A 803 -22.13 17.10 20.13
C GLY A 803 -20.72 17.36 20.66
N TYR A 804 -19.72 16.94 19.88
CA TYR A 804 -18.30 17.15 20.20
C TYR A 804 -17.85 18.57 19.81
N PRO A 805 -17.11 19.28 20.67
CA PRO A 805 -16.55 20.59 20.32
C PRO A 805 -15.33 20.44 19.40
N TRP A 806 -15.50 20.80 18.13
CA TRP A 806 -14.43 20.77 17.14
C TRP A 806 -13.64 22.07 17.13
N GLY A 807 -12.30 21.98 17.18
CA GLY A 807 -11.43 23.11 16.88
C GLY A 807 -11.44 23.40 15.37
N MET A 808 -11.51 24.69 15.01
CA MET A 808 -11.47 25.12 13.62
C MET A 808 -10.52 26.31 13.45
N ARG A 809 -9.66 26.22 12.43
CA ARG A 809 -8.71 27.26 12.03
C ARG A 809 -8.87 27.63 10.56
N VAL A 810 -8.89 28.92 10.26
CA VAL A 810 -8.91 29.46 8.89
C VAL A 810 -7.65 30.29 8.70
N HIS A 811 -6.87 30.00 7.67
CA HIS A 811 -5.65 30.72 7.35
C HIS A 811 -5.62 31.11 5.88
N GLY A 812 -5.04 32.27 5.58
CA GLY A 812 -4.74 32.67 4.20
C GLY A 812 -3.73 31.70 3.58
N THR A 813 -2.53 31.60 4.14
CA THR A 813 -1.42 30.81 3.58
C THR A 813 -0.78 29.89 4.62
N PRO A 814 -0.24 28.71 4.24
CA PRO A 814 0.59 27.92 5.14
C PRO A 814 1.91 28.67 5.46
N ALA A 815 2.30 28.68 6.74
CA ALA A 815 3.45 29.45 7.23
C ALA A 815 4.79 29.10 6.55
N LYS A 816 4.94 27.89 6.00
CA LYS A 816 6.13 27.47 5.28
C LYS A 816 5.79 26.40 4.26
N LEU A 817 6.33 26.54 3.05
CA LEU A 817 6.25 25.54 2.00
C LEU A 817 7.47 24.61 2.04
N SER A 818 7.26 23.29 1.93
CA SER A 818 8.35 22.29 1.79
C SER A 818 8.68 21.99 0.33
N SER A 819 7.64 21.74 -0.45
CA SER A 819 7.70 21.35 -1.86
C SER A 819 6.33 21.62 -2.46
N TRP A 820 6.28 21.96 -3.75
CA TRP A 820 5.04 22.05 -4.52
C TRP A 820 4.33 20.70 -4.65
N SER A 821 5.04 19.61 -4.36
CA SER A 821 4.51 18.26 -4.42
C SER A 821 3.76 17.84 -3.16
N ASP A 822 4.09 18.41 -2.01
CA ASP A 822 3.43 18.22 -0.71
C ASP A 822 3.45 19.54 0.06
N LEU A 823 2.37 20.30 -0.12
CA LEU A 823 2.23 21.69 0.34
C LEU A 823 2.07 21.78 1.86
N LEU A 824 1.48 20.74 2.48
CA LEU A 824 1.12 20.72 3.90
C LEU A 824 2.24 20.13 4.78
N LYS A 825 3.21 19.42 4.21
CA LYS A 825 4.28 18.76 4.98
C LYS A 825 5.04 19.68 5.93
N SER A 826 5.48 20.87 5.48
CA SER A 826 6.21 21.82 6.33
C SER A 826 5.37 22.33 7.49
N VAL A 827 4.09 22.65 7.26
CA VAL A 827 3.22 23.18 8.32
C VAL A 827 2.88 22.11 9.36
N ILE A 828 2.67 20.85 8.94
CA ILE A 828 2.48 19.72 9.85
C ILE A 828 3.69 19.56 10.78
N ARG A 829 4.92 19.60 10.22
CA ARG A 829 6.16 19.52 11.03
C ARG A 829 6.27 20.66 12.02
N ASN A 830 5.94 21.88 11.59
CA ASN A 830 6.02 23.06 12.44
C ASN A 830 5.00 23.01 13.57
N ASP A 831 3.75 22.66 13.30
CA ASP A 831 2.71 22.55 14.32
C ASP A 831 3.04 21.46 15.36
N LEU A 832 3.53 20.29 14.92
CA LEU A 832 3.96 19.24 15.84
C LEU A 832 5.20 19.63 16.67
N ALA A 833 6.11 20.43 16.12
CA ALA A 833 7.27 20.93 16.85
C ALA A 833 6.91 22.06 17.83
N ARG A 834 5.96 22.91 17.46
CA ARG A 834 5.50 24.06 18.26
C ARG A 834 4.59 23.62 19.42
N GLY A 835 3.80 22.57 19.23
CA GLY A 835 2.80 22.14 20.20
C GLY A 835 1.58 23.05 20.23
N ASP A 836 0.88 23.08 21.36
CA ASP A 836 -0.33 23.90 21.56
C ASP A 836 0.03 25.36 21.86
N ASP A 837 -0.03 26.22 20.84
CA ASP A 837 0.16 27.67 20.96
C ASP A 837 -1.17 28.45 21.08
N SER A 838 -2.25 27.73 21.34
CA SER A 838 -3.63 28.23 21.36
C SER A 838 -4.26 28.26 22.75
N TYR A 839 -3.43 28.06 23.77
CA TYR A 839 -3.83 28.07 25.18
C TYR A 839 -4.96 27.08 25.52
N GLY A 840 -4.96 25.89 24.90
CA GLY A 840 -5.88 24.79 25.21
C GLY A 840 -6.88 24.44 24.12
N LEU A 841 -6.98 25.21 23.03
CA LEU A 841 -7.93 24.94 21.94
C LEU A 841 -7.49 23.76 21.07
N LEU A 842 -6.18 23.59 20.83
CA LEU A 842 -5.61 22.44 20.13
C LEU A 842 -5.65 21.13 20.93
N LYS A 843 -6.21 21.13 22.15
CA LYS A 843 -6.50 19.89 22.90
C LYS A 843 -7.72 19.15 22.35
N THR A 844 -8.52 19.82 21.52
CA THR A 844 -9.60 19.18 20.75
C THR A 844 -9.09 18.79 19.36
N ALA A 845 -9.63 17.71 18.80
CA ALA A 845 -9.49 17.42 17.37
C ALA A 845 -9.82 18.68 16.55
N THR A 846 -8.86 19.09 15.72
CA THR A 846 -8.90 20.39 15.04
C THR A 846 -8.79 20.22 13.53
N VAL A 847 -9.60 21.00 12.80
CA VAL A 847 -9.52 21.12 11.34
C VAL A 847 -8.98 22.49 10.97
N THR A 848 -7.97 22.51 10.10
CA THR A 848 -7.32 23.73 9.61
C THR A 848 -7.55 23.86 8.12
N PHE A 849 -8.03 25.03 7.70
CA PHE A 849 -8.23 25.40 6.31
C PHE A 849 -7.17 26.40 5.86
N TYR A 850 -6.61 26.18 4.66
CA TYR A 850 -5.69 27.08 3.97
C TYR A 850 -6.21 27.47 2.60
N GLY A 851 -5.91 28.71 2.18
CA GLY A 851 -6.27 29.25 0.88
C GLY A 851 -5.16 29.21 -0.16
N ASP A 852 -4.11 30.01 0.07
CA ASP A 852 -2.99 30.25 -0.84
C ASP A 852 -2.22 28.96 -1.21
N LYS A 853 -1.43 29.07 -2.28
CA LYS A 853 -0.63 28.08 -3.01
C LYS A 853 -1.34 27.41 -4.18
N HIS A 854 -2.61 27.70 -4.43
CA HIS A 854 -3.34 27.35 -5.66
C HIS A 854 -3.44 25.83 -5.97
N PHE A 855 -3.43 24.98 -4.95
CA PHE A 855 -3.74 23.56 -5.12
C PHE A 855 -4.66 23.06 -4.02
N TYR A 856 -5.55 22.17 -4.40
CA TYR A 856 -6.20 21.25 -3.48
C TYR A 856 -5.17 20.33 -2.81
N ALA A 857 -5.18 20.31 -1.48
CA ALA A 857 -4.39 19.38 -0.69
C ALA A 857 -5.10 18.99 0.61
N LYS A 858 -4.84 17.78 1.09
CA LYS A 858 -5.34 17.29 2.37
C LYS A 858 -4.27 16.45 3.07
N ALA A 859 -4.19 16.57 4.38
CA ALA A 859 -3.36 15.71 5.22
C ALA A 859 -4.05 15.45 6.57
N GLU A 860 -4.03 14.20 7.02
CA GLU A 860 -4.64 13.79 8.29
C GLU A 860 -3.61 13.16 9.22
N VAL A 861 -3.16 13.91 10.22
CA VAL A 861 -2.29 13.39 11.28
C VAL A 861 -3.06 13.19 12.57
N ASN A 862 -2.42 12.66 13.60
CA ASN A 862 -3.04 12.48 14.90
C ASN A 862 -3.57 13.83 15.44
N HIS A 863 -4.85 13.88 15.82
CA HIS A 863 -5.60 15.05 16.30
C HIS A 863 -5.76 16.28 15.36
N LEU A 864 -5.02 16.37 14.24
CA LEU A 864 -5.06 17.53 13.33
C LEU A 864 -5.35 17.11 11.89
N THR A 865 -6.30 17.80 11.26
CA THR A 865 -6.60 17.65 9.83
C THR A 865 -6.36 18.97 9.12
N TYR A 866 -5.56 18.94 8.06
CA TYR A 866 -5.20 20.10 7.26
C TYR A 866 -5.81 19.95 5.88
N ILE A 867 -6.48 21.01 5.42
CA ILE A 867 -7.16 21.06 4.13
C ILE A 867 -6.79 22.37 3.46
N MET A 868 -6.40 22.30 2.19
CA MET A 868 -6.14 23.44 1.34
C MET A 868 -7.16 23.40 0.19
N CYS A 869 -7.89 24.49 0.01
CA CYS A 869 -8.85 24.59 -1.09
C CYS A 869 -8.12 24.87 -2.41
N ALA A 870 -8.67 24.37 -3.51
CA ALA A 870 -8.23 24.79 -4.84
C ALA A 870 -8.57 26.27 -5.07
N ALA A 871 -7.73 26.97 -5.83
CA ALA A 871 -7.94 28.37 -6.19
C ALA A 871 -8.97 28.52 -7.31
N SER A 872 -9.45 29.75 -7.54
CA SER A 872 -10.30 30.06 -8.72
C SER A 872 -9.52 30.58 -9.94
N VAL A 873 -8.19 30.55 -9.88
CA VAL A 873 -7.29 31.02 -10.95
C VAL A 873 -6.54 29.90 -11.66
N HIS A 874 -6.17 30.13 -12.91
CA HIS A 874 -5.23 29.26 -13.63
C HIS A 874 -3.77 29.70 -13.42
N THR A 875 -2.84 28.86 -13.88
CA THR A 875 -1.41 29.16 -13.81
C THR A 875 -1.09 30.40 -14.63
N ASN A 876 -0.48 31.40 -13.99
CA ASN A 876 -0.05 32.64 -14.65
C ASN A 876 1.43 32.59 -15.05
N MET A 877 1.94 33.66 -15.69
CA MET A 877 3.34 33.74 -16.14
C MET A 877 4.37 33.50 -15.01
N TYR A 878 4.07 33.92 -13.78
CA TYR A 878 4.97 33.65 -12.64
C TYR A 878 5.04 32.16 -12.35
N GLY A 879 3.90 31.47 -12.39
CA GLY A 879 3.85 30.01 -12.28
C GLY A 879 4.61 29.29 -13.39
N SER A 880 4.33 29.66 -14.65
CA SER A 880 4.91 28.99 -15.82
C SER A 880 6.41 29.23 -15.97
N SER A 881 6.89 30.45 -15.70
CA SER A 881 8.34 30.78 -15.79
C SER A 881 9.13 30.37 -14.55
N GLY A 882 8.48 30.27 -13.39
CA GLY A 882 9.09 29.81 -12.13
C GLY A 882 9.28 28.29 -12.05
N GLY A 883 8.76 27.53 -13.04
CA GLY A 883 8.83 26.08 -13.06
C GLY A 883 7.91 25.41 -12.03
N PHE A 884 6.81 26.06 -11.65
CA PHE A 884 5.84 25.47 -10.72
C PHE A 884 4.92 24.51 -11.47
N PRO A 885 4.43 23.44 -10.80
CA PRO A 885 3.34 22.63 -11.34
C PRO A 885 2.13 23.52 -11.68
N PRO A 886 1.33 23.18 -12.70
CA PRO A 886 0.12 23.94 -12.98
C PRO A 886 -0.88 23.85 -11.82
N ASN A 887 -1.57 24.96 -11.55
CA ASN A 887 -2.62 25.06 -10.53
C ASN A 887 -3.73 24.03 -10.79
N ASN A 888 -4.47 23.64 -9.75
CA ASN A 888 -5.78 23.03 -9.93
C ASN A 888 -6.86 23.97 -9.42
N THR A 889 -7.93 24.11 -10.21
CA THR A 889 -8.99 25.08 -9.96
C THR A 889 -10.26 24.40 -9.48
N GLY A 890 -10.93 24.92 -8.44
CA GLY A 890 -12.16 24.32 -7.91
C GLY A 890 -12.64 24.95 -6.60
N VAL A 891 -13.69 24.37 -6.03
CA VAL A 891 -14.17 24.67 -4.67
C VAL A 891 -14.24 23.39 -3.85
N CYS A 892 -14.20 23.52 -2.52
CA CYS A 892 -14.19 22.38 -1.61
C CYS A 892 -15.37 22.39 -0.64
N PHE A 893 -15.81 21.20 -0.27
CA PHE A 893 -16.83 20.95 0.74
C PHE A 893 -16.23 20.05 1.80
N VAL A 894 -16.27 20.50 3.06
CA VAL A 894 -15.73 19.76 4.19
C VAL A 894 -16.86 19.39 5.13
N SER A 895 -16.99 18.09 5.41
CA SER A 895 -17.98 17.58 6.35
C SER A 895 -17.28 17.00 7.56
N ILE A 896 -17.57 17.59 8.71
CA ILE A 896 -16.99 17.22 10.01
C ILE A 896 -18.05 16.47 10.83
N PRO A 897 -17.78 15.26 11.33
CA PRO A 897 -18.78 14.47 12.05
C PRO A 897 -19.14 15.13 13.39
N ALA A 898 -20.41 15.47 13.58
CA ALA A 898 -20.87 16.30 14.69
C ALA A 898 -20.58 15.68 16.07
N GLY A 899 -20.58 14.35 16.18
CA GLY A 899 -20.29 13.61 17.41
C GLY A 899 -18.80 13.41 17.72
N GLY A 900 -17.87 13.91 16.88
CA GLY A 900 -16.42 13.87 17.12
C GLY A 900 -15.64 12.99 16.14
N PRO A 901 -14.30 12.89 16.27
CA PRO A 901 -13.46 12.10 15.35
C PRO A 901 -13.75 10.59 15.43
N GLU A 902 -14.21 10.14 16.59
CA GLU A 902 -14.75 8.80 16.82
C GLU A 902 -16.21 8.66 16.34
N GLU A 903 -16.77 9.70 15.71
CA GLU A 903 -18.03 9.92 14.96
C GLU A 903 -18.16 9.34 13.55
N GLY A 904 -17.03 9.22 12.87
CA GLY A 904 -16.96 9.06 11.43
C GLY A 904 -15.71 9.75 10.84
N PRO A 905 -15.44 9.57 9.54
CA PRO A 905 -14.34 10.27 8.87
C PRO A 905 -14.68 11.74 8.62
N ILE A 906 -13.66 12.59 8.53
CA ILE A 906 -13.79 13.92 7.91
C ILE A 906 -13.81 13.74 6.40
N LEU A 907 -14.88 14.20 5.77
CA LEU A 907 -15.08 14.09 4.32
C LEU A 907 -14.65 15.41 3.68
N VAL A 908 -13.89 15.31 2.59
CA VAL A 908 -13.47 16.48 1.80
C VAL A 908 -13.76 16.16 0.36
N GLN A 909 -14.59 16.98 -0.27
CA GLN A 909 -15.02 16.81 -1.64
C GLN A 909 -14.71 18.07 -2.43
N MET A 910 -14.21 17.88 -3.65
CA MET A 910 -13.88 18.97 -4.55
C MET A 910 -14.85 18.98 -5.73
N LEU A 911 -15.35 20.16 -6.10
CA LEU A 911 -15.92 20.39 -7.42
C LEU A 911 -14.86 21.11 -8.26
N PRO A 912 -14.16 20.39 -9.15
CA PRO A 912 -13.12 20.99 -9.94
C PRO A 912 -13.71 21.79 -11.13
N HIS A 913 -12.96 22.75 -11.64
CA HIS A 913 -13.39 23.64 -12.71
C HIS A 913 -13.82 22.89 -13.97
N ASP A 914 -13.09 21.83 -14.36
CA ASP A 914 -13.40 21.00 -15.52
C ASP A 914 -14.76 20.30 -15.37
N TYR A 915 -15.09 19.79 -14.17
CA TYR A 915 -16.41 19.23 -13.90
C TYR A 915 -17.52 20.27 -14.06
N LEU A 916 -17.35 21.45 -13.46
CA LEU A 916 -18.34 22.54 -13.52
C LEU A 916 -18.51 23.04 -14.97
N ARG A 917 -17.40 23.27 -15.68
CA ARG A 917 -17.40 23.67 -17.10
C ARG A 917 -18.21 22.69 -17.94
N ASP A 918 -17.96 21.40 -17.80
CA ASP A 918 -18.63 20.37 -18.59
C ASP A 918 -20.12 20.25 -18.21
N TRP A 919 -20.45 20.48 -16.93
CA TRP A 919 -21.84 20.53 -16.46
C TRP A 919 -22.60 21.73 -17.03
N PHE A 920 -22.03 22.93 -17.04
CA PHE A 920 -22.71 24.11 -17.60
C PHE A 920 -22.86 24.02 -19.13
N ALA A 921 -21.92 23.35 -19.80
CA ALA A 921 -22.05 23.06 -21.23
C ALA A 921 -23.15 22.03 -21.51
N ASN A 922 -23.25 20.98 -20.68
CA ASN A 922 -24.23 19.91 -20.80
C ASN A 922 -24.86 19.57 -19.44
N PRO A 923 -25.90 20.32 -19.00
CA PRO A 923 -26.49 20.13 -17.68
C PRO A 923 -27.05 18.72 -17.49
N LYS A 924 -26.72 18.13 -16.34
CA LYS A 924 -27.16 16.80 -15.91
C LYS A 924 -27.59 16.86 -14.44
N SER A 925 -28.54 16.04 -14.02
CA SER A 925 -28.98 16.04 -12.61
C SER A 925 -27.80 15.80 -11.66
N PHE A 926 -27.74 16.53 -10.54
CA PHE A 926 -26.69 16.40 -9.54
C PHE A 926 -27.27 16.02 -8.18
N ASN A 927 -26.95 14.82 -7.69
CA ASN A 927 -27.51 14.36 -6.42
C ASN A 927 -26.72 14.92 -5.23
N TRP A 928 -27.21 16.02 -4.65
CA TRP A 928 -26.62 16.65 -3.47
C TRP A 928 -26.61 15.78 -2.22
N ASN A 929 -27.55 14.85 -2.05
CA ASN A 929 -27.57 13.93 -0.90
C ASN A 929 -26.49 12.83 -0.97
N LYS A 930 -25.96 12.56 -2.17
CA LYS A 930 -24.80 11.67 -2.36
C LYS A 930 -23.48 12.44 -2.33
N PHE A 931 -23.52 13.71 -2.69
CA PHE A 931 -22.37 14.60 -2.58
C PHE A 931 -22.19 15.00 -1.10
N LEU A 932 -23.06 15.82 -0.52
CA LEU A 932 -22.98 16.16 0.90
C LEU A 932 -23.62 15.08 1.80
N PRO A 933 -22.97 14.68 2.89
CA PRO A 933 -23.58 13.80 3.88
C PRO A 933 -24.71 14.52 4.63
N LYS A 934 -25.49 13.73 5.38
CA LYS A 934 -26.59 14.24 6.20
C LYS A 934 -26.10 15.36 7.14
N ALA A 935 -26.67 16.54 6.99
CA ALA A 935 -26.47 17.68 7.88
C ALA A 935 -27.11 17.45 9.27
N VAL A 936 -26.55 18.08 10.31
CA VAL A 936 -27.14 18.18 11.67
C VAL A 936 -28.52 18.83 11.62
#